data_AF-F9SQV6-F1
#
_entry.id   AF-F9SQV6-F1
#
_cell.length_a   1.000
_cell.length_b   1.000
_cell.length_c   1.000
_cell.angle_alpha   90.00
_cell.angle_beta   90.00
_cell.angle_gamma   90.00
#
_symmetry.space_group_name_H-M   'P 1'
#
loop_
_entity.id
_entity.type
_entity.pdbx_description
1 polymer ?
#
loop_
_entity_poly.entity_id
_entity_poly.type
_entity_poly.pdbx_seq_one_letter_code
_entity_poly.pdbx_strand_id
1 'polypeptide(L)'
;MSNSSPTQNSYSPHIKRNKGISPLWLLPIITMVLAGWLVFKAVQDAGQRVQIYFSDAQGLIAGRTTIRYQGLEVGMVKDINLAEDLQSIYVDADIYPEATKLLTKETRFWMVKPTASLSGISGLDALVSGNYIAISPGNNPSEPETKFTALERAPSDLLVSEGLNISLKSRDLGGISVGSQIVYRKIPIGEVYSYQLDSQSKNVIIQASIQDEYRHIITDDSRFWNVSGIGANIGFQGVDVRLESLSALIGGSIAVDSPDGGNPVADNTLFRLYKDIKTAGRGIAIKIALPDGSNISASGAPIMYRGLEVGQITDLQLNEGREEIVASAAIQPAFSDMLTTGSRFILEEAKVSLSGVENIANIVKGNFLTIVPGEGDRSRAFSAIRKDDFNRQQARSVSLQLVADNSFGLDKGANILYRGISIGSVTQVSLDKDKVHFDILIDSTYASLIKSQNRFFVTGSASAELTESGLNITVPPAKQLLTGSISFVSEGKESPLKEYKLYPSKSLAELAKYNMSGSTQLTLFANELPPISKGSPLLYRNLQVGSISDFYLVDGGVIITASIENQYKHLVTEQTVFWNRSGVEIDASLAGVSVKAAPLKSLIQGGLAFDSLPGVDNKQNGKWILYDDFKTARKFGQVITLTFEGENTLSKGTVINYNGIKVGEVTLVVPNFKRQSVEVKARILPEYTDSIAAEGSYFWLPKAEVGLRGVKNIQNLLSQSISVQPGQGKTKNTFTLHKTKQATKGVQFTLQSESRGSIAIGTPVLYRDIEVGEVTHVQLGEFADRIVSNIVIRPEYAYLVRQNSVFWNASGVDVSIGLTGANIKAGTFDSLVRGGISFSTPEQSQLQPIAKHGHTFYLNAKAEENWKAWRTAIPKP
;
A
#
# COMPACT_ATOMS: atom_id res chain seq x y z
N MET A 1 -172.06 -62.12 41.12
CA MET A 1 -170.95 -61.14 41.12
C MET A 1 -169.71 -61.89 40.66
N SER A 2 -169.50 -62.00 39.34
CA SER A 2 -168.68 -61.11 38.49
C SER A 2 -167.19 -61.27 38.78
N ASN A 3 -166.26 -61.55 37.88
CA ASN A 3 -166.18 -61.80 36.43
C ASN A 3 -164.65 -62.00 36.23
N SER A 4 -164.05 -62.77 35.34
CA SER A 4 -164.45 -63.80 34.39
C SER A 4 -163.13 -64.42 33.89
N SER A 5 -163.18 -65.73 33.63
CA SER A 5 -162.20 -66.67 33.06
C SER A 5 -161.65 -66.24 31.67
N PRO A 6 -160.82 -67.03 30.90
CA PRO A 6 -160.45 -68.44 31.07
C PRO A 6 -159.04 -68.93 30.58
N THR A 7 -158.72 -70.16 31.02
CA THR A 7 -158.08 -71.33 30.33
C THR A 7 -156.67 -71.30 29.70
N GLN A 8 -155.87 -72.28 30.16
CA GLN A 8 -154.64 -72.84 29.60
C GLN A 8 -154.81 -73.53 28.24
N ASN A 9 -153.73 -73.57 27.45
CA ASN A 9 -153.45 -74.59 26.42
C ASN A 9 -151.94 -74.92 26.37
N SER A 10 -151.64 -76.22 26.27
CA SER A 10 -150.34 -76.86 26.12
C SER A 10 -149.86 -76.88 24.66
N TYR A 11 -148.54 -76.85 24.43
CA TYR A 11 -147.93 -77.13 23.12
C TYR A 11 -146.66 -77.98 23.23
N SER A 12 -146.60 -79.00 22.37
CA SER A 12 -145.50 -79.95 22.11
C SER A 12 -144.33 -79.34 21.31
N PRO A 13 -143.07 -79.81 21.50
CA PRO A 13 -141.89 -79.19 20.91
C PRO A 13 -141.73 -79.50 19.42
N HIS A 14 -141.44 -78.46 18.63
CA HIS A 14 -141.21 -78.55 17.19
C HIS A 14 -139.68 -78.53 16.92
N ILE A 15 -139.07 -79.70 16.72
CA ILE A 15 -137.65 -79.85 16.39
C ILE A 15 -137.45 -79.51 14.91
N LYS A 16 -136.87 -78.33 14.63
CA LYS A 16 -136.45 -77.92 13.28
C LYS A 16 -134.94 -78.15 13.10
N ARG A 17 -134.56 -79.14 12.29
CA ARG A 17 -133.17 -79.36 11.82
C ARG A 17 -132.81 -78.27 10.82
N ASN A 18 -131.91 -77.35 11.18
CA ASN A 18 -131.37 -76.35 10.25
C ASN A 18 -130.05 -76.87 9.64
N LYS A 19 -130.03 -77.09 8.32
CA LYS A 19 -128.82 -77.39 7.52
C LYS A 19 -128.28 -76.08 6.95
N GLY A 20 -127.76 -75.21 7.83
CA GLY A 20 -127.04 -74.00 7.47
C GLY A 20 -125.66 -74.02 8.12
N ILE A 21 -124.61 -73.68 7.37
CA ILE A 21 -123.25 -73.54 7.89
C ILE A 21 -123.29 -72.48 9.00
N SER A 22 -122.87 -72.84 10.20
CA SER A 22 -122.90 -71.96 11.38
C SER A 22 -122.13 -70.65 11.08
N PRO A 23 -122.62 -69.46 11.51
CA PRO A 23 -121.90 -68.19 11.37
C PRO A 23 -120.48 -68.19 11.96
N LEU A 24 -120.16 -69.18 12.82
CA LEU A 24 -118.83 -69.37 13.38
C LEU A 24 -117.74 -69.68 12.32
N TRP A 25 -118.12 -70.20 11.14
CA TRP A 25 -117.18 -70.50 10.04
C TRP A 25 -116.82 -69.27 9.17
N LEU A 26 -117.44 -68.13 9.40
CA LEU A 26 -117.14 -66.88 8.69
C LEU A 26 -115.79 -66.29 9.16
N LEU A 27 -115.45 -66.48 10.43
CA LEU A 27 -114.22 -65.96 11.03
C LEU A 27 -112.94 -66.60 10.45
N PRO A 28 -112.81 -67.95 10.35
CA PRO A 28 -111.64 -68.60 9.73
C PRO A 28 -111.42 -68.24 8.26
N ILE A 29 -112.51 -68.09 7.50
CA ILE A 29 -112.45 -67.75 6.07
C ILE A 29 -111.98 -66.31 5.89
N ILE A 30 -112.50 -65.36 6.69
CA ILE A 30 -112.02 -63.97 6.69
C ILE A 30 -110.55 -63.90 7.10
N THR A 31 -110.12 -64.68 8.10
CA THR A 31 -108.69 -64.69 8.48
C THR A 31 -107.82 -65.29 7.40
N MET A 32 -108.27 -66.33 6.68
CA MET A 32 -107.52 -66.91 5.56
C MET A 32 -107.41 -65.94 4.37
N VAL A 33 -108.46 -65.17 4.07
CA VAL A 33 -108.43 -64.12 3.04
C VAL A 33 -107.52 -62.96 3.45
N LEU A 34 -107.57 -62.51 4.71
CA LEU A 34 -106.67 -61.48 5.22
C LEU A 34 -105.22 -61.96 5.26
N ALA A 35 -104.96 -63.20 5.66
CA ALA A 35 -103.62 -63.78 5.65
C ALA A 35 -103.09 -63.92 4.21
N GLY A 36 -103.92 -64.39 3.28
CA GLY A 36 -103.58 -64.46 1.86
C GLY A 36 -103.29 -63.09 1.25
N TRP A 37 -104.08 -62.07 1.60
CA TRP A 37 -103.82 -60.69 1.18
C TRP A 37 -102.55 -60.13 1.82
N LEU A 38 -102.30 -60.35 3.12
CA LEU A 38 -101.07 -59.91 3.76
C LEU A 38 -99.83 -60.56 3.13
N VAL A 39 -99.89 -61.85 2.76
CA VAL A 39 -98.80 -62.52 2.05
C VAL A 39 -98.62 -61.94 0.64
N PHE A 40 -99.69 -61.76 -0.13
CA PHE A 40 -99.60 -61.16 -1.47
C PHE A 40 -99.08 -59.73 -1.44
N LYS A 41 -99.56 -58.93 -0.48
CA LYS A 41 -99.09 -57.56 -0.22
C LYS A 41 -97.62 -57.56 0.19
N ALA A 42 -97.20 -58.47 1.08
CA ALA A 42 -95.80 -58.59 1.49
C ALA A 42 -94.87 -59.00 0.33
N VAL A 43 -95.35 -59.77 -0.64
CA VAL A 43 -94.56 -60.14 -1.84
C VAL A 43 -94.51 -59.00 -2.87
N GLN A 44 -95.57 -58.22 -3.04
CA GLN A 44 -95.56 -57.05 -3.94
C GLN A 44 -94.82 -55.84 -3.36
N ASP A 45 -94.87 -55.64 -2.04
CA ASP A 45 -94.14 -54.59 -1.33
C ASP A 45 -92.67 -55.00 -1.08
N ALA A 46 -92.28 -56.25 -1.37
CA ALA A 46 -90.89 -56.69 -1.30
C ALA A 46 -90.10 -56.15 -2.49
N GLY A 47 -89.19 -55.20 -2.20
CA GLY A 47 -88.19 -54.74 -3.16
C GLY A 47 -87.21 -55.84 -3.62
N GLN A 48 -86.22 -55.47 -4.44
CA GLN A 48 -85.18 -56.40 -4.88
C GLN A 48 -84.01 -56.39 -3.91
N ARG A 49 -83.67 -57.54 -3.32
CA ARG A 49 -82.45 -57.69 -2.52
C ARG A 49 -81.22 -57.82 -3.41
N VAL A 50 -80.19 -57.03 -3.11
CA VAL A 50 -78.89 -57.01 -3.80
C VAL A 50 -77.74 -57.11 -2.81
N GLN A 51 -76.62 -57.67 -3.26
CA GLN A 51 -75.36 -57.76 -2.53
C GLN A 51 -74.36 -56.79 -3.13
N ILE A 52 -73.86 -55.84 -2.34
CA ILE A 52 -72.88 -54.85 -2.78
C ILE A 52 -71.58 -55.07 -1.99
N TYR A 53 -70.52 -55.45 -2.70
CA TYR A 53 -69.20 -55.69 -2.14
C TYR A 53 -68.43 -54.39 -1.99
N PHE A 54 -67.86 -54.14 -0.81
CA PHE A 54 -67.00 -53.00 -0.50
C PHE A 54 -65.66 -53.50 0.06
N SER A 55 -64.61 -52.70 -0.11
CA SER A 55 -63.31 -52.93 0.54
C SER A 55 -63.28 -52.50 2.02
N ASP A 56 -64.21 -51.66 2.47
CA ASP A 56 -64.29 -51.14 3.85
C ASP A 56 -65.75 -50.88 4.27
N ALA A 57 -66.07 -51.15 5.54
CA ALA A 57 -67.41 -51.00 6.15
C ALA A 57 -67.62 -49.65 6.84
N GLN A 58 -66.57 -48.83 6.94
CA GLN A 58 -66.56 -47.67 7.84
C GLN A 58 -67.71 -46.70 7.56
N GLY A 59 -68.65 -46.63 8.51
CA GLY A 59 -69.81 -45.74 8.49
C GLY A 59 -71.05 -46.27 7.76
N LEU A 60 -71.04 -47.54 7.31
CA LEU A 60 -72.24 -48.25 6.89
C LEU A 60 -72.95 -48.83 8.12
N ILE A 61 -74.26 -48.66 8.22
CA ILE A 61 -75.07 -49.10 9.35
C ILE A 61 -76.33 -49.81 8.83
N ALA A 62 -76.51 -51.07 9.21
CA ALA A 62 -77.69 -51.86 8.94
C ALA A 62 -78.98 -51.15 9.41
N GLY A 63 -79.97 -51.06 8.52
CA GLY A 63 -81.25 -50.40 8.77
C GLY A 63 -81.22 -48.87 8.77
N ARG A 64 -80.06 -48.23 8.52
CA ARG A 64 -79.91 -46.77 8.52
C ARG A 64 -79.25 -46.22 7.26
N THR A 65 -78.28 -46.93 6.70
CA THR A 65 -77.60 -46.47 5.47
C THR A 65 -78.54 -46.60 4.28
N THR A 66 -78.76 -45.49 3.58
CA THR A 66 -79.62 -45.42 2.41
C THR A 66 -78.82 -45.58 1.13
N ILE A 67 -79.48 -46.10 0.10
CA ILE A 67 -78.98 -46.11 -1.28
C ILE A 67 -79.66 -44.97 -2.02
N ARG A 68 -78.89 -44.10 -2.67
CA ARG A 68 -79.40 -42.89 -3.31
C ARG A 68 -79.03 -42.77 -4.77
N TYR A 69 -80.02 -42.46 -5.61
CA TYR A 69 -79.83 -42.10 -7.01
C TYR A 69 -80.07 -40.60 -7.16
N GLN A 70 -79.05 -39.85 -7.61
CA GLN A 70 -79.15 -38.38 -7.77
C GLN A 70 -79.71 -37.65 -6.52
N GLY A 71 -79.35 -38.13 -5.33
CA GLY A 71 -79.82 -37.58 -4.04
C GLY A 71 -81.18 -38.11 -3.55
N LEU A 72 -81.94 -38.85 -4.37
CA LEU A 72 -83.20 -39.49 -3.97
C LEU A 72 -82.95 -40.86 -3.34
N GLU A 73 -83.58 -41.16 -2.20
CA GLU A 73 -83.53 -42.48 -1.57
C GLU A 73 -84.27 -43.53 -2.41
N VAL A 74 -83.56 -44.58 -2.81
CA VAL A 74 -84.03 -45.65 -3.69
C VAL A 74 -83.84 -47.05 -3.10
N GLY A 75 -83.30 -47.14 -1.89
CA GLY A 75 -83.14 -48.40 -1.18
C GLY A 75 -82.47 -48.22 0.18
N MET A 76 -82.35 -49.31 0.93
CA MET A 76 -81.79 -49.29 2.28
C MET A 76 -80.97 -50.55 2.57
N VAL A 77 -79.84 -50.35 3.22
CA VAL A 77 -78.99 -51.42 3.73
C VAL A 77 -79.72 -52.19 4.82
N LYS A 78 -79.84 -53.50 4.68
CA LYS A 78 -80.47 -54.39 5.65
C LYS A 78 -79.47 -55.07 6.56
N ASP A 79 -78.38 -55.58 6.01
CA ASP A 79 -77.38 -56.31 6.76
C ASP A 79 -75.97 -56.09 6.20
N ILE A 80 -74.95 -56.27 7.03
CA ILE A 80 -73.54 -56.07 6.68
C ILE A 80 -72.76 -57.29 7.13
N ASN A 81 -72.18 -58.01 6.17
CA ASN A 81 -71.50 -59.27 6.40
C ASN A 81 -70.07 -59.23 5.87
N LEU A 82 -69.17 -59.94 6.54
CA LEU A 82 -67.80 -60.14 6.05
C LEU A 82 -67.83 -61.21 4.95
N ALA A 83 -67.20 -60.94 3.81
CA ALA A 83 -67.09 -61.94 2.75
C ALA A 83 -66.17 -63.10 3.19
N GLU A 84 -66.31 -64.25 2.56
CA GLU A 84 -65.54 -65.45 2.90
C GLU A 84 -64.02 -65.27 2.74
N ASP A 85 -63.60 -64.31 1.90
CA ASP A 85 -62.19 -63.97 1.67
C ASP A 85 -61.53 -63.20 2.82
N LEU A 86 -62.32 -62.72 3.80
CA LEU A 86 -61.92 -61.85 4.93
C LEU A 86 -61.24 -60.54 4.51
N GLN A 87 -61.24 -60.20 3.22
CA GLN A 87 -60.62 -59.00 2.62
C GLN A 87 -61.67 -58.01 2.11
N SER A 88 -62.89 -58.47 1.85
CA SER A 88 -64.02 -57.65 1.44
C SER A 88 -65.20 -57.84 2.39
N ILE A 89 -66.10 -56.86 2.42
CA ILE A 89 -67.41 -57.00 3.03
C ILE A 89 -68.44 -57.02 1.93
N TYR A 90 -69.60 -57.63 2.17
CA TYR A 90 -70.76 -57.40 1.34
C TYR A 90 -71.94 -56.92 2.18
N VAL A 91 -72.73 -56.06 1.56
CA VAL A 91 -73.88 -55.44 2.16
C VAL A 91 -75.12 -55.97 1.47
N ASP A 92 -76.01 -56.59 2.24
CA ASP A 92 -77.34 -56.95 1.75
C ASP A 92 -78.22 -55.70 1.83
N ALA A 93 -78.67 -55.21 0.69
CA ALA A 93 -79.52 -54.03 0.59
C ALA A 93 -80.82 -54.34 -0.15
N ASP A 94 -81.92 -53.78 0.33
CA ASP A 94 -83.21 -53.89 -0.34
C ASP A 94 -83.44 -52.60 -1.15
N ILE A 95 -83.56 -52.76 -2.47
CA ILE A 95 -83.86 -51.69 -3.42
C ILE A 95 -85.37 -51.61 -3.61
N TYR A 96 -85.95 -50.41 -3.51
CA TYR A 96 -87.38 -50.22 -3.64
C TYR A 96 -87.88 -50.62 -5.04
N PRO A 97 -89.12 -51.18 -5.18
CA PRO A 97 -89.63 -51.69 -6.44
C PRO A 97 -89.49 -50.73 -7.63
N GLU A 98 -89.70 -49.43 -7.40
CA GLU A 98 -89.58 -48.36 -8.39
C GLU A 98 -88.17 -48.17 -8.95
N ALA A 99 -87.14 -48.54 -8.19
CA ALA A 99 -85.74 -48.33 -8.52
C ALA A 99 -85.02 -49.60 -9.02
N THR A 100 -85.71 -50.74 -9.07
CA THR A 100 -85.15 -52.01 -9.58
C THR A 100 -84.65 -51.93 -11.02
N LYS A 101 -85.21 -51.01 -11.83
CA LYS A 101 -84.75 -50.73 -13.20
C LYS A 101 -83.32 -50.16 -13.28
N LEU A 102 -82.79 -49.65 -12.16
CA LEU A 102 -81.42 -49.16 -12.08
C LEU A 102 -80.40 -50.27 -11.87
N LEU A 103 -80.83 -51.52 -11.64
CA LEU A 103 -79.97 -52.67 -11.34
C LEU A 103 -79.62 -53.44 -12.62
N THR A 104 -78.49 -53.11 -13.23
CA THR A 104 -77.97 -53.74 -14.46
C THR A 104 -76.50 -54.05 -14.30
N LYS A 105 -75.92 -54.91 -15.15
CA LYS A 105 -74.46 -55.22 -15.09
C LYS A 105 -73.52 -54.01 -15.12
N GLU A 106 -73.93 -52.91 -15.75
CA GLU A 106 -73.13 -51.67 -15.83
C GLU A 106 -73.39 -50.72 -14.66
N THR A 107 -74.22 -51.10 -13.69
CA THR A 107 -74.57 -50.26 -12.55
C THR A 107 -73.41 -50.14 -11.59
N ARG A 108 -73.01 -48.90 -11.35
CA ARG A 108 -71.89 -48.53 -10.48
C ARG A 108 -72.43 -48.08 -9.13
N PHE A 109 -71.89 -48.65 -8.07
CA PHE A 109 -72.13 -48.21 -6.70
C PHE A 109 -70.85 -47.60 -6.12
N TRP A 110 -70.96 -46.58 -5.28
CA TRP A 110 -69.84 -46.10 -4.47
C TRP A 110 -70.35 -45.52 -3.17
N MET A 111 -69.51 -45.54 -2.14
CA MET A 111 -69.85 -44.95 -0.85
C MET A 111 -69.56 -43.45 -0.88
N VAL A 112 -70.54 -42.63 -0.51
CA VAL A 112 -70.37 -41.19 -0.33
C VAL A 112 -70.13 -40.90 1.14
N LYS A 113 -68.92 -40.42 1.44
CA LYS A 113 -68.50 -39.96 2.77
C LYS A 113 -68.51 -38.42 2.78
N PRO A 114 -68.92 -37.74 3.87
CA PRO A 114 -68.81 -36.29 3.97
C PRO A 114 -67.32 -35.90 3.92
N THR A 115 -66.95 -34.97 3.04
CA THR A 115 -65.58 -34.48 2.92
C THR A 115 -65.51 -32.99 3.25
N ALA A 116 -64.64 -32.65 4.19
CA ALA A 116 -64.31 -31.26 4.50
C ALA A 116 -63.03 -30.90 3.76
N SER A 117 -63.11 -29.94 2.83
CA SER A 117 -61.95 -29.29 2.21
C SER A 117 -61.93 -27.82 2.64
N LEU A 118 -60.74 -27.20 2.64
CA LEU A 118 -60.62 -25.77 2.95
C LEU A 118 -61.28 -24.88 1.88
N SER A 119 -61.50 -25.40 0.67
CA SER A 119 -62.14 -24.70 -0.46
C SER A 119 -63.67 -24.84 -0.48
N GLY A 120 -64.25 -25.74 0.35
CA GLY A 120 -65.68 -26.03 0.37
C GLY A 120 -66.02 -27.35 1.06
N ILE A 121 -67.29 -27.53 1.42
CA ILE A 121 -67.81 -28.77 2.03
C ILE A 121 -68.60 -29.51 0.96
N SER A 122 -68.19 -30.74 0.61
CA SER A 122 -68.97 -31.62 -0.28
C SER A 122 -69.62 -32.75 0.52
N GLY A 123 -70.83 -33.15 0.14
CA GLY A 123 -71.59 -34.14 0.91
C GLY A 123 -72.16 -33.62 2.23
N LEU A 124 -72.57 -32.34 2.29
CA LEU A 124 -73.20 -31.74 3.50
C LEU A 124 -74.48 -32.49 3.91
N ASP A 125 -75.18 -33.10 2.95
CA ASP A 125 -76.30 -34.00 3.19
C ASP A 125 -75.90 -35.22 4.02
N ALA A 126 -74.69 -35.77 3.81
CA ALA A 126 -74.14 -36.87 4.59
C ALA A 126 -73.69 -36.45 6.00
N LEU A 127 -73.42 -35.16 6.26
CA LEU A 127 -73.12 -34.66 7.60
C LEU A 127 -74.31 -34.80 8.56
N VAL A 128 -75.53 -34.61 8.03
CA VAL A 128 -76.79 -34.72 8.80
C VAL A 128 -77.38 -36.13 8.72
N SER A 129 -77.30 -36.78 7.54
CA SER A 129 -77.95 -38.08 7.31
C SER A 129 -77.03 -39.31 7.48
N GLY A 130 -75.72 -39.12 7.63
CA GLY A 130 -74.72 -40.19 7.67
C GLY A 130 -74.24 -40.60 6.28
N ASN A 131 -73.27 -41.52 6.22
CA ASN A 131 -72.77 -42.06 4.94
C ASN A 131 -73.91 -42.76 4.19
N TYR A 132 -73.94 -42.60 2.88
CA TYR A 132 -74.89 -43.29 1.99
C TYR A 132 -74.17 -43.92 0.80
N ILE A 133 -74.84 -44.86 0.14
CA ILE A 133 -74.32 -45.49 -1.07
C ILE A 133 -74.98 -44.82 -2.26
N ALA A 134 -74.20 -44.25 -3.17
CA ALA A 134 -74.71 -43.72 -4.42
C ALA A 134 -74.80 -44.83 -5.48
N ILE A 135 -75.81 -44.75 -6.36
CA ILE A 135 -76.00 -45.63 -7.50
C ILE A 135 -75.97 -44.80 -8.80
N SER A 136 -75.34 -45.33 -9.85
CA SER A 136 -75.40 -44.80 -11.21
C SER A 136 -75.63 -45.95 -12.19
N PRO A 137 -76.70 -45.93 -13.01
CA PRO A 137 -76.91 -46.94 -14.04
C PRO A 137 -75.89 -46.77 -15.16
N GLY A 138 -75.63 -47.85 -15.90
CA GLY A 138 -74.90 -47.76 -17.16
C GLY A 138 -75.66 -46.97 -18.21
N ASN A 139 -74.94 -46.43 -19.20
CA ASN A 139 -75.55 -45.70 -20.31
C ASN A 139 -76.25 -46.66 -21.30
N ASN A 140 -75.96 -47.97 -21.24
CA ASN A 140 -76.52 -48.97 -22.13
C ASN A 140 -77.49 -49.91 -21.39
N PRO A 141 -78.61 -50.32 -22.03
CA PRO A 141 -79.47 -51.37 -21.48
C PRO A 141 -78.69 -52.68 -21.33
N SER A 142 -78.56 -53.15 -20.09
CA SER A 142 -77.82 -54.38 -19.75
C SER A 142 -78.70 -55.35 -18.95
N GLU A 143 -78.29 -56.61 -18.85
CA GLU A 143 -79.01 -57.63 -18.09
C GLU A 143 -79.15 -57.25 -16.60
N PRO A 144 -80.27 -57.59 -15.94
CA PRO A 144 -80.44 -57.37 -14.51
C PRO A 144 -79.37 -58.10 -13.70
N GLU A 145 -78.82 -57.44 -12.69
CA GLU A 145 -77.83 -58.02 -11.79
C GLU A 145 -78.20 -57.76 -10.33
N THR A 146 -77.80 -58.66 -9.44
CA THR A 146 -78.07 -58.59 -8.00
C THR A 146 -76.80 -58.60 -7.15
N LYS A 147 -75.63 -58.75 -7.77
CA LYS A 147 -74.32 -58.71 -7.10
C LYS A 147 -73.45 -57.63 -7.73
N PHE A 148 -72.99 -56.69 -6.93
CA PHE A 148 -72.25 -55.53 -7.40
C PHE A 148 -70.96 -55.35 -6.63
N THR A 149 -69.92 -54.85 -7.29
CA THR A 149 -68.70 -54.39 -6.60
C THR A 149 -68.70 -52.87 -6.60
N ALA A 150 -68.59 -52.26 -5.43
CA ALA A 150 -68.55 -50.82 -5.29
C ALA A 150 -67.18 -50.25 -5.70
N LEU A 151 -67.20 -49.09 -6.35
CA LEU A 151 -66.03 -48.31 -6.67
C LEU A 151 -65.50 -47.58 -5.42
N GLU A 152 -64.18 -47.42 -5.33
CA GLU A 152 -63.54 -46.72 -4.21
C GLU A 152 -63.85 -45.22 -4.16
N ARG A 153 -64.06 -44.61 -5.34
CA ARG A 153 -64.32 -43.18 -5.52
C ARG A 153 -65.37 -42.97 -6.61
N ALA A 154 -65.98 -41.79 -6.59
CA ALA A 154 -66.91 -41.38 -7.63
C ALA A 154 -66.22 -41.43 -9.01
N PRO A 155 -66.89 -41.97 -10.04
CA PRO A 155 -66.39 -41.95 -11.42
C PRO A 155 -66.11 -40.51 -11.91
N SER A 156 -64.95 -40.28 -12.53
CA SER A 156 -64.52 -38.94 -12.98
C SER A 156 -65.32 -38.40 -14.17
N ASP A 157 -65.95 -39.28 -14.96
CA ASP A 157 -66.90 -38.95 -16.03
C ASP A 157 -68.17 -38.28 -15.53
N LEU A 158 -68.56 -38.51 -14.28
CA LEU A 158 -69.72 -37.87 -13.64
C LEU A 158 -69.43 -36.45 -13.16
N LEU A 159 -68.15 -36.02 -13.15
CA LEU A 159 -67.70 -34.69 -12.73
C LEU A 159 -67.57 -33.70 -13.90
N VAL A 160 -67.92 -34.11 -15.13
CA VAL A 160 -67.89 -33.26 -16.31
C VAL A 160 -69.01 -32.22 -16.22
N SER A 161 -68.64 -30.95 -16.05
CA SER A 161 -69.57 -29.82 -16.05
C SER A 161 -69.87 -29.35 -17.47
N GLU A 162 -70.98 -28.64 -17.66
CA GLU A 162 -71.25 -27.89 -18.90
C GLU A 162 -70.18 -26.78 -19.06
N GLY A 163 -69.33 -26.86 -20.11
CA GLY A 163 -68.21 -25.92 -20.32
C GLY A 163 -67.17 -26.39 -21.37
N LEU A 164 -66.07 -25.63 -21.51
CA LEU A 164 -64.89 -26.01 -22.32
C LEU A 164 -63.89 -26.79 -21.44
N ASN A 165 -63.69 -28.05 -21.74
CA ASN A 165 -62.68 -28.88 -21.09
C ASN A 165 -61.31 -28.66 -21.73
N ILE A 166 -60.28 -28.52 -20.91
CA ILE A 166 -58.89 -28.38 -21.35
C ILE A 166 -57.98 -29.32 -20.55
N SER A 167 -56.86 -29.69 -21.17
CA SER A 167 -55.80 -30.46 -20.51
C SER A 167 -54.56 -29.59 -20.34
N LEU A 168 -54.00 -29.54 -19.14
CA LEU A 168 -52.78 -28.80 -18.83
C LEU A 168 -51.66 -29.79 -18.50
N LYS A 169 -50.51 -29.64 -19.16
CA LYS A 169 -49.33 -30.50 -18.95
C LYS A 169 -48.24 -29.75 -18.18
N SER A 170 -47.77 -30.37 -17.10
CA SER A 170 -46.68 -29.87 -16.25
C SER A 170 -45.68 -30.97 -15.90
N ARG A 171 -44.46 -30.61 -15.46
CA ARG A 171 -43.47 -31.57 -14.92
C ARG A 171 -43.88 -32.12 -13.56
N ASP A 172 -44.60 -31.32 -12.77
CA ASP A 172 -45.12 -31.66 -11.45
C ASP A 172 -46.50 -31.03 -11.22
N LEU A 173 -47.25 -31.52 -10.23
CA LEU A 173 -48.57 -31.01 -9.88
C LEU A 173 -48.50 -29.63 -9.17
N GLY A 174 -47.36 -29.31 -8.55
CA GLY A 174 -47.20 -28.10 -7.73
C GLY A 174 -48.22 -28.01 -6.59
N GLY A 175 -48.69 -26.80 -6.31
CA GLY A 175 -49.75 -26.52 -5.33
C GLY A 175 -51.18 -26.66 -5.84
N ILE A 176 -51.40 -27.40 -6.93
CA ILE A 176 -52.72 -27.54 -7.59
C ILE A 176 -53.45 -28.77 -7.02
N SER A 177 -54.76 -28.64 -6.81
CA SER A 177 -55.64 -29.67 -6.30
C SER A 177 -56.98 -29.69 -7.06
N VAL A 178 -57.81 -30.72 -6.83
CA VAL A 178 -59.18 -30.71 -7.33
C VAL A 178 -59.95 -29.56 -6.65
N GLY A 179 -60.59 -28.71 -7.45
CA GLY A 179 -61.20 -27.45 -7.04
C GLY A 179 -60.30 -26.22 -7.19
N SER A 180 -59.03 -26.37 -7.59
CA SER A 180 -58.17 -25.22 -7.90
C SER A 180 -58.78 -24.38 -9.02
N GLN A 181 -58.88 -23.08 -8.78
CA GLN A 181 -59.55 -22.14 -9.69
C GLN A 181 -58.64 -21.79 -10.88
N ILE A 182 -59.23 -21.69 -12.06
CA ILE A 182 -58.61 -21.05 -13.23
C ILE A 182 -59.07 -19.60 -13.26
N VAL A 183 -58.10 -18.68 -13.23
CA VAL A 183 -58.38 -17.24 -13.16
C VAL A 183 -57.86 -16.50 -14.39
N TYR A 184 -58.70 -15.66 -14.98
CA TYR A 184 -58.32 -14.70 -16.01
C TYR A 184 -58.48 -13.29 -15.45
N ARG A 185 -57.41 -12.48 -15.47
CA ARG A 185 -57.41 -11.13 -14.86
C ARG A 185 -57.95 -11.10 -13.42
N LYS A 186 -57.63 -12.15 -12.63
CA LYS A 186 -58.09 -12.37 -11.24
C LYS A 186 -59.58 -12.73 -11.08
N ILE A 187 -60.30 -12.97 -12.16
CA ILE A 187 -61.69 -13.44 -12.15
C ILE A 187 -61.67 -14.97 -12.33
N PRO A 188 -62.31 -15.76 -11.44
CA PRO A 188 -62.46 -17.20 -11.63
C PRO A 188 -63.34 -17.49 -12.84
N ILE A 189 -62.80 -18.22 -13.81
CA ILE A 189 -63.48 -18.59 -15.06
C ILE A 189 -63.64 -20.10 -15.25
N GLY A 190 -63.08 -20.90 -14.35
CA GLY A 190 -63.08 -22.35 -14.44
C GLY A 190 -62.42 -23.02 -13.23
N GLU A 191 -62.38 -24.35 -13.23
CA GLU A 191 -61.83 -25.13 -12.12
C GLU A 191 -61.21 -26.45 -12.58
N VAL A 192 -60.22 -26.90 -11.81
CA VAL A 192 -59.59 -28.22 -11.96
C VAL A 192 -60.49 -29.28 -11.36
N TYR A 193 -60.91 -30.27 -12.15
CA TYR A 193 -61.76 -31.37 -11.66
C TYR A 193 -61.00 -32.70 -11.50
N SER A 194 -59.85 -32.87 -12.16
CA SER A 194 -59.07 -34.11 -12.13
C SER A 194 -57.59 -33.87 -12.47
N TYR A 195 -56.71 -34.77 -12.01
CA TYR A 195 -55.31 -34.83 -12.46
C TYR A 195 -54.79 -36.26 -12.39
N GLN A 196 -53.86 -36.59 -13.27
CA GLN A 196 -53.22 -37.90 -13.34
C GLN A 196 -51.79 -37.80 -13.89
N LEU A 197 -50.98 -38.81 -13.64
CA LEU A 197 -49.70 -38.94 -14.32
C LEU A 197 -49.91 -39.32 -15.79
N ASP A 198 -49.03 -38.83 -16.67
CA ASP A 198 -49.00 -39.29 -18.07
C ASP A 198 -48.56 -40.76 -18.16
N SER A 199 -48.77 -41.39 -19.31
CA SER A 199 -48.48 -42.82 -19.52
C SER A 199 -47.01 -43.20 -19.28
N GLN A 200 -46.09 -42.23 -19.30
CA GLN A 200 -44.66 -42.43 -19.03
C GLN A 200 -44.25 -42.05 -17.59
N SER A 201 -45.20 -41.59 -16.76
CA SER A 201 -44.96 -41.09 -15.40
C SER A 201 -43.90 -39.98 -15.31
N LYS A 202 -43.72 -39.19 -16.39
CA LYS A 202 -42.75 -38.08 -16.45
C LYS A 202 -43.40 -36.72 -16.30
N ASN A 203 -44.69 -36.63 -16.56
CA ASN A 203 -45.45 -35.38 -16.49
C ASN A 203 -46.79 -35.63 -15.79
N VAL A 204 -47.38 -34.55 -15.29
CA VAL A 204 -48.74 -34.52 -14.75
C VAL A 204 -49.65 -33.90 -15.80
N ILE A 205 -50.77 -34.58 -16.07
CA ILE A 205 -51.88 -34.08 -16.88
C ILE A 205 -52.98 -33.63 -15.92
N ILE A 206 -53.29 -32.35 -15.95
CA ILE A 206 -54.31 -31.71 -15.12
C ILE A 206 -55.49 -31.41 -16.03
N GLN A 207 -56.67 -31.91 -15.67
CA GLN A 207 -57.91 -31.70 -16.40
C GLN A 207 -58.73 -30.61 -15.72
N ALA A 208 -59.16 -29.64 -16.51
CA ALA A 208 -59.91 -28.50 -16.01
C ALA A 208 -61.06 -28.13 -16.94
N SER A 209 -62.10 -27.56 -16.36
CA SER A 209 -63.29 -27.08 -17.07
C SER A 209 -63.36 -25.57 -16.97
N ILE A 210 -63.56 -24.90 -18.10
CA ILE A 210 -63.80 -23.46 -18.21
C ILE A 210 -65.31 -23.28 -18.39
N GLN A 211 -65.93 -22.40 -17.61
CA GLN A 211 -67.36 -22.13 -17.70
C GLN A 211 -67.71 -21.64 -19.11
N ASP A 212 -68.87 -22.06 -19.62
CA ASP A 212 -69.25 -21.82 -21.01
C ASP A 212 -69.23 -20.32 -21.41
N GLU A 213 -69.64 -19.44 -20.48
CA GLU A 213 -69.62 -17.98 -20.68
C GLU A 213 -68.21 -17.41 -20.95
N TYR A 214 -67.14 -18.08 -20.49
CA TYR A 214 -65.75 -17.65 -20.69
C TYR A 214 -65.01 -18.44 -21.78
N ARG A 215 -65.67 -19.36 -22.47
CA ARG A 215 -65.06 -20.18 -23.54
C ARG A 215 -64.32 -19.35 -24.58
N HIS A 216 -64.87 -18.20 -24.94
CA HIS A 216 -64.32 -17.29 -25.96
C HIS A 216 -62.99 -16.63 -25.59
N ILE A 217 -62.58 -16.68 -24.31
CA ILE A 217 -61.31 -16.12 -23.85
C ILE A 217 -60.14 -17.05 -24.18
N ILE A 218 -60.39 -18.36 -24.21
CA ILE A 218 -59.33 -19.37 -24.40
C ILE A 218 -59.09 -19.61 -25.89
N THR A 219 -57.85 -19.36 -26.30
CA THR A 219 -57.36 -19.46 -27.68
C THR A 219 -56.12 -20.34 -27.76
N ASP A 220 -55.68 -20.67 -28.98
CA ASP A 220 -54.43 -21.39 -29.24
C ASP A 220 -53.16 -20.66 -28.74
N ASP A 221 -53.22 -19.33 -28.61
CA ASP A 221 -52.17 -18.49 -28.04
C ASP A 221 -52.24 -18.33 -26.51
N SER A 222 -53.20 -18.99 -25.85
CA SER A 222 -53.35 -18.92 -24.40
C SER A 222 -52.15 -19.55 -23.67
N ARG A 223 -51.67 -18.85 -22.63
CA ARG A 223 -50.58 -19.28 -21.76
C ARG A 223 -51.09 -19.44 -20.33
N PHE A 224 -50.92 -20.63 -19.77
CA PHE A 224 -51.34 -20.96 -18.40
C PHE A 224 -50.10 -21.04 -17.50
N TRP A 225 -50.14 -20.43 -16.31
CA TRP A 225 -49.08 -20.61 -15.33
C TRP A 225 -49.63 -20.83 -13.92
N ASN A 226 -48.86 -21.55 -13.12
CA ASN A 226 -49.18 -21.80 -11.73
C ASN A 226 -49.01 -20.51 -10.91
N VAL A 227 -50.02 -20.13 -10.13
CA VAL A 227 -49.96 -19.01 -9.17
C VAL A 227 -50.18 -19.48 -7.72
N SER A 228 -50.01 -20.77 -7.47
CA SER A 228 -50.17 -21.38 -6.14
C SER A 228 -48.94 -21.14 -5.27
N GLY A 229 -49.16 -20.72 -4.02
CA GLY A 229 -48.11 -20.51 -3.01
C GLY A 229 -47.63 -19.06 -2.87
N ILE A 230 -46.68 -18.84 -1.95
CA ILE A 230 -46.09 -17.52 -1.68
C ILE A 230 -44.91 -17.30 -2.64
N GLY A 231 -45.08 -16.38 -3.59
CA GLY A 231 -43.99 -15.93 -4.46
C GLY A 231 -43.17 -14.83 -3.80
N ALA A 232 -42.03 -15.19 -3.18
CA ALA A 232 -41.02 -14.22 -2.76
C ALA A 232 -39.90 -14.19 -3.79
N ASN A 233 -39.81 -13.09 -4.54
CA ASN A 233 -38.72 -12.87 -5.48
C ASN A 233 -37.69 -11.93 -4.86
N ILE A 234 -36.46 -12.40 -4.71
CA ILE A 234 -35.31 -11.56 -4.37
C ILE A 234 -34.57 -11.30 -5.68
N GLY A 235 -34.58 -10.06 -6.14
CA GLY A 235 -34.01 -9.71 -7.44
C GLY A 235 -33.46 -8.29 -7.50
N PHE A 236 -33.25 -7.81 -8.72
CA PHE A 236 -32.57 -6.53 -8.95
C PHE A 236 -33.30 -5.30 -8.39
N GLN A 237 -34.59 -5.42 -8.12
CA GLN A 237 -35.44 -4.37 -7.55
C GLN A 237 -35.66 -4.52 -6.02
N GLY A 238 -35.06 -5.52 -5.38
CA GLY A 238 -35.22 -5.81 -3.94
C GLY A 238 -36.01 -7.09 -3.69
N VAL A 239 -36.70 -7.15 -2.55
CA VAL A 239 -37.59 -8.26 -2.16
C VAL A 239 -39.01 -7.90 -2.55
N ASP A 240 -39.54 -8.57 -3.58
CA ASP A 240 -40.93 -8.45 -4.02
C ASP A 240 -41.71 -9.66 -3.51
N VAL A 241 -42.51 -9.45 -2.46
CA VAL A 241 -43.40 -10.46 -1.89
C VAL A 241 -44.79 -10.22 -2.48
N ARG A 242 -45.15 -11.03 -3.48
CA ARG A 242 -46.48 -10.97 -4.08
C ARG A 242 -47.38 -12.00 -3.40
N LEU A 243 -48.41 -11.48 -2.74
CA LEU A 243 -49.53 -12.26 -2.24
C LEU A 243 -50.66 -12.08 -3.26
N GLU A 244 -50.95 -13.12 -4.05
CA GLU A 244 -51.99 -13.05 -5.08
C GLU A 244 -53.38 -12.97 -4.44
N SER A 245 -53.88 -14.09 -3.89
CA SER A 245 -55.11 -14.15 -3.11
C SER A 245 -55.00 -15.20 -1.99
N LEU A 246 -55.68 -14.98 -0.86
CA LEU A 246 -55.72 -15.95 0.24
C LEU A 246 -56.31 -17.30 -0.21
N SER A 247 -57.24 -17.30 -1.18
CA SER A 247 -57.78 -18.51 -1.79
C SER A 247 -56.73 -19.29 -2.61
N ALA A 248 -55.87 -18.61 -3.37
CA ALA A 248 -54.80 -19.23 -4.16
C ALA A 248 -53.68 -19.82 -3.29
N LEU A 249 -53.46 -19.28 -2.09
CA LEU A 249 -52.48 -19.81 -1.12
C LEU A 249 -52.91 -21.15 -0.53
N ILE A 250 -54.22 -21.40 -0.45
CA ILE A 250 -54.79 -22.53 0.28
C ILE A 250 -55.30 -23.62 -0.68
N GLY A 251 -56.01 -23.25 -1.74
CA GLY A 251 -56.65 -24.19 -2.67
C GLY A 251 -55.89 -24.36 -3.99
N GLY A 252 -54.82 -23.58 -4.22
CA GLY A 252 -54.12 -23.52 -5.49
C GLY A 252 -54.91 -22.78 -6.57
N SER A 253 -54.22 -22.14 -7.51
CA SER A 253 -54.85 -21.47 -8.64
C SER A 253 -53.95 -21.46 -9.87
N ILE A 254 -54.58 -21.44 -11.04
CA ILE A 254 -53.93 -21.39 -12.35
C ILE A 254 -54.36 -20.08 -13.00
N ALA A 255 -53.40 -19.22 -13.33
CA ALA A 255 -53.70 -18.01 -14.09
C ALA A 255 -53.57 -18.29 -15.59
N VAL A 256 -54.42 -17.65 -16.38
CA VAL A 256 -54.34 -17.66 -17.84
C VAL A 256 -54.25 -16.24 -18.38
N ASP A 257 -53.51 -16.10 -19.47
CA ASP A 257 -53.52 -14.93 -20.34
C ASP A 257 -53.66 -15.36 -21.80
N SER A 258 -54.42 -14.58 -22.56
CA SER A 258 -54.81 -14.87 -23.92
C SER A 258 -54.68 -13.57 -24.73
N PRO A 259 -53.63 -13.42 -25.55
CA PRO A 259 -53.44 -12.24 -26.39
C PRO A 259 -54.55 -12.07 -27.43
N ASP A 260 -54.82 -10.82 -27.83
CA ASP A 260 -55.77 -10.51 -28.90
C ASP A 260 -55.28 -11.10 -30.25
N GLY A 261 -56.08 -11.97 -30.86
CA GLY A 261 -55.83 -12.51 -32.21
C GLY A 261 -55.68 -14.03 -32.34
N GLY A 262 -55.73 -14.80 -31.25
CA GLY A 262 -55.70 -16.27 -31.30
C GLY A 262 -57.00 -16.91 -31.79
N ASN A 263 -56.93 -18.15 -32.30
CA ASN A 263 -58.09 -18.91 -32.77
C ASN A 263 -58.79 -19.64 -31.61
N PRO A 264 -60.12 -19.80 -31.64
CA PRO A 264 -60.85 -20.62 -30.66
C PRO A 264 -60.37 -22.07 -30.66
N VAL A 265 -60.31 -22.68 -29.47
CA VAL A 265 -59.83 -24.06 -29.32
C VAL A 265 -60.96 -25.10 -29.20
N ALA A 266 -60.63 -26.33 -29.61
CA ALA A 266 -61.51 -27.49 -29.47
C ALA A 266 -61.50 -28.02 -28.03
N ASP A 267 -62.51 -28.82 -27.69
CA ASP A 267 -62.59 -29.50 -26.39
C ASP A 267 -61.40 -30.45 -26.18
N ASN A 268 -60.91 -30.52 -24.95
CA ASN A 268 -59.72 -31.27 -24.52
C ASN A 268 -58.39 -30.85 -25.16
N THR A 269 -58.28 -29.61 -25.64
CA THR A 269 -57.01 -29.07 -26.15
C THR A 269 -55.94 -29.07 -25.06
N LEU A 270 -54.71 -29.48 -25.43
CA LEU A 270 -53.57 -29.60 -24.52
C LEU A 270 -52.74 -28.31 -24.48
N PHE A 271 -52.62 -27.71 -23.32
CA PHE A 271 -51.75 -26.56 -23.06
C PHE A 271 -50.59 -26.92 -22.13
N ARG A 272 -49.52 -26.14 -22.20
CA ARG A 272 -48.42 -26.21 -21.22
C ARG A 272 -48.76 -25.34 -20.02
N LEU A 273 -48.61 -25.90 -18.83
CA LEU A 273 -48.63 -25.15 -17.58
C LEU A 273 -47.21 -24.71 -17.22
N TYR A 274 -46.97 -23.41 -17.25
CA TYR A 274 -45.70 -22.80 -16.86
C TYR A 274 -45.59 -22.68 -15.34
N LYS A 275 -44.36 -22.62 -14.85
CA LYS A 275 -44.09 -22.52 -13.41
C LYS A 275 -44.55 -21.18 -12.83
N ASP A 276 -44.38 -20.11 -13.60
CA ASP A 276 -44.71 -18.73 -13.21
C ASP A 276 -44.91 -17.85 -14.45
N ILE A 277 -45.36 -16.61 -14.24
CA ILE A 277 -45.56 -15.62 -15.31
C ILE A 277 -44.27 -15.26 -16.07
N LYS A 278 -43.09 -15.34 -15.43
CA LYS A 278 -41.81 -14.95 -16.05
C LYS A 278 -41.37 -15.98 -17.09
N THR A 279 -41.64 -17.26 -16.84
CA THR A 279 -41.36 -18.39 -17.73
C THR A 279 -42.41 -18.60 -18.81
N ALA A 280 -43.60 -18.02 -18.64
CA ALA A 280 -44.67 -18.05 -19.65
C ALA A 280 -44.33 -17.28 -20.95
N GLY A 281 -43.27 -16.46 -20.92
CA GLY A 281 -42.59 -15.92 -22.10
C GLY A 281 -43.37 -14.85 -22.85
N ARG A 282 -43.03 -13.57 -22.61
CA ARG A 282 -43.33 -12.45 -23.52
C ARG A 282 -42.00 -11.91 -24.08
N GLY A 283 -41.83 -11.90 -25.40
CA GLY A 283 -40.68 -11.26 -26.06
C GLY A 283 -40.09 -12.00 -27.26
N ILE A 284 -39.16 -11.34 -27.96
CA ILE A 284 -38.37 -11.86 -29.08
C ILE A 284 -37.23 -12.72 -28.51
N ALA A 285 -37.24 -14.01 -28.84
CA ALA A 285 -36.23 -14.96 -28.40
C ALA A 285 -34.88 -14.73 -29.10
N ILE A 286 -33.80 -14.66 -28.31
CA ILE A 286 -32.41 -14.54 -28.79
C ILE A 286 -31.49 -15.52 -28.03
N LYS A 287 -30.33 -15.81 -28.61
CA LYS A 287 -29.24 -16.59 -27.98
C LYS A 287 -28.01 -15.71 -27.79
N ILE A 288 -27.38 -15.80 -26.62
CA ILE A 288 -26.19 -15.01 -26.26
C ILE A 288 -25.12 -15.97 -25.72
N ALA A 289 -23.97 -16.08 -26.39
CA ALA A 289 -22.81 -16.78 -25.85
C ALA A 289 -22.18 -15.95 -24.72
N LEU A 290 -21.98 -16.54 -23.55
CA LEU A 290 -21.43 -15.89 -22.36
C LEU A 290 -19.97 -16.26 -22.15
N PRO A 291 -19.13 -15.35 -21.61
CA PRO A 291 -17.78 -15.71 -21.19
C PRO A 291 -17.82 -16.62 -19.94
N ASP A 292 -16.76 -17.40 -19.75
CA ASP A 292 -16.60 -18.26 -18.58
C ASP A 292 -16.65 -17.46 -17.27
N GLY A 293 -17.21 -18.07 -16.24
CA GLY A 293 -17.36 -17.45 -14.92
C GLY A 293 -18.31 -16.27 -14.88
N SER A 294 -19.20 -16.12 -15.87
CA SER A 294 -20.12 -14.97 -15.96
C SER A 294 -21.09 -14.82 -14.78
N ASN A 295 -21.35 -15.88 -14.00
CA ASN A 295 -22.21 -15.88 -12.81
C ASN A 295 -23.58 -15.19 -13.03
N ILE A 296 -24.11 -15.29 -14.26
CA ILE A 296 -25.46 -14.86 -14.59
C ILE A 296 -26.44 -15.91 -14.07
N SER A 297 -27.56 -15.44 -13.49
CA SER A 297 -28.62 -16.33 -13.01
C SER A 297 -29.27 -17.11 -14.16
N ALA A 298 -29.55 -18.40 -13.94
CA ALA A 298 -30.12 -19.31 -14.94
C ALA A 298 -31.46 -18.85 -15.54
N SER A 299 -32.21 -18.03 -14.79
CA SER A 299 -33.45 -17.42 -15.24
C SER A 299 -33.67 -16.10 -14.49
N GLY A 300 -34.22 -15.09 -15.17
CA GLY A 300 -34.61 -13.80 -14.61
C GLY A 300 -33.52 -12.74 -14.50
N ALA A 301 -32.29 -13.00 -14.97
CA ALA A 301 -31.27 -11.95 -15.04
C ALA A 301 -31.65 -10.92 -16.11
N PRO A 302 -31.65 -9.61 -15.81
CA PRO A 302 -32.15 -8.60 -16.74
C PRO A 302 -31.13 -8.32 -17.84
N ILE A 303 -31.66 -7.90 -18.98
CA ILE A 303 -30.90 -7.26 -20.05
C ILE A 303 -31.28 -5.79 -20.04
N MET A 304 -30.29 -4.94 -19.83
CA MET A 304 -30.46 -3.51 -19.59
C MET A 304 -30.04 -2.69 -20.81
N TYR A 305 -30.69 -1.55 -21.02
CA TYR A 305 -30.25 -0.52 -21.94
C TYR A 305 -30.41 0.85 -21.27
N ARG A 306 -29.29 1.58 -21.10
CA ARG A 306 -29.26 2.89 -20.42
C ARG A 306 -30.00 2.90 -19.07
N GLY A 307 -29.94 1.80 -18.32
CA GLY A 307 -30.59 1.65 -17.02
C GLY A 307 -32.06 1.19 -17.07
N LEU A 308 -32.64 0.95 -18.25
CA LEU A 308 -33.97 0.37 -18.42
C LEU A 308 -33.88 -1.12 -18.71
N GLU A 309 -34.77 -1.92 -18.10
CA GLU A 309 -34.89 -3.35 -18.40
C GLU A 309 -35.61 -3.53 -19.74
N VAL A 310 -34.88 -4.05 -20.73
CA VAL A 310 -35.35 -4.25 -22.11
C VAL A 310 -35.60 -5.72 -22.44
N GLY A 311 -35.15 -6.63 -21.58
CA GLY A 311 -35.37 -8.06 -21.71
C GLY A 311 -34.83 -8.81 -20.50
N GLN A 312 -34.87 -10.14 -20.56
CA GLN A 312 -34.38 -11.00 -19.49
C GLN A 312 -33.85 -12.33 -20.01
N ILE A 313 -32.91 -12.92 -19.28
CA ILE A 313 -32.47 -14.30 -19.47
C ILE A 313 -33.59 -15.24 -19.03
N THR A 314 -33.91 -16.21 -19.88
CA THR A 314 -34.98 -17.20 -19.67
C THR A 314 -34.43 -18.59 -19.38
N ASP A 315 -33.23 -18.91 -19.87
CA ASP A 315 -32.58 -20.21 -19.67
C ASP A 315 -31.07 -20.12 -19.91
N LEU A 316 -30.29 -21.03 -19.32
CA LEU A 316 -28.85 -21.19 -19.58
C LEU A 316 -28.54 -22.65 -19.93
N GLN A 317 -27.81 -22.86 -21.03
CA GLN A 317 -27.41 -24.18 -21.50
C GLN A 317 -25.94 -24.17 -21.92
N LEU A 318 -25.24 -25.31 -21.80
CA LEU A 318 -23.97 -25.47 -22.52
C LEU A 318 -24.25 -25.81 -23.98
N ASN A 319 -23.42 -25.30 -24.89
CA ASN A 319 -23.47 -25.71 -26.30
C ASN A 319 -23.17 -27.22 -26.46
N GLU A 320 -23.46 -27.80 -27.64
CA GLU A 320 -23.32 -29.24 -27.88
C GLU A 320 -21.88 -29.79 -27.67
N GLY A 321 -20.85 -28.91 -27.70
CA GLY A 321 -19.45 -29.24 -27.40
C GLY A 321 -19.02 -29.02 -25.94
N ARG A 322 -19.89 -28.43 -25.10
CA ARG A 322 -19.59 -27.98 -23.72
C ARG A 322 -18.45 -26.98 -23.59
N GLU A 323 -18.16 -26.24 -24.66
CA GLU A 323 -17.09 -25.24 -24.69
C GLU A 323 -17.57 -23.86 -24.25
N GLU A 324 -18.86 -23.56 -24.43
CA GLU A 324 -19.41 -22.23 -24.13
C GLU A 324 -20.78 -22.34 -23.45
N ILE A 325 -21.04 -21.39 -22.54
CA ILE A 325 -22.35 -21.20 -21.92
C ILE A 325 -23.19 -20.31 -22.84
N VAL A 326 -24.34 -20.81 -23.31
CA VAL A 326 -25.28 -20.07 -24.15
C VAL A 326 -26.53 -19.73 -23.34
N ALA A 327 -26.79 -18.44 -23.20
CA ALA A 327 -28.01 -17.93 -22.60
C ALA A 327 -29.12 -17.78 -23.63
N SER A 328 -30.30 -18.32 -23.33
CA SER A 328 -31.53 -18.00 -24.05
C SER A 328 -32.21 -16.83 -23.36
N ALA A 329 -32.56 -15.80 -24.11
CA ALA A 329 -33.15 -14.58 -23.58
C ALA A 329 -34.38 -14.12 -24.39
N ALA A 330 -35.25 -13.35 -23.74
CA ALA A 330 -36.41 -12.72 -24.37
C ALA A 330 -36.28 -11.20 -24.28
N ILE A 331 -36.32 -10.52 -25.43
CA ILE A 331 -36.26 -9.06 -25.55
C ILE A 331 -37.66 -8.51 -25.83
N GLN A 332 -38.05 -7.41 -25.20
CA GLN A 332 -39.37 -6.83 -25.45
C GLN A 332 -39.46 -6.34 -26.92
N PRO A 333 -40.60 -6.54 -27.61
CA PRO A 333 -40.74 -6.19 -29.03
C PRO A 333 -40.42 -4.72 -29.37
N ALA A 334 -40.65 -3.80 -28.41
CA ALA A 334 -40.34 -2.39 -28.55
C ALA A 334 -38.84 -2.08 -28.75
N PHE A 335 -37.94 -2.99 -28.37
CA PHE A 335 -36.48 -2.87 -28.52
C PHE A 335 -35.91 -3.80 -29.60
N SER A 336 -36.76 -4.25 -30.52
CA SER A 336 -36.39 -5.17 -31.60
C SER A 336 -35.39 -4.58 -32.61
N ASP A 337 -35.37 -3.25 -32.71
CA ASP A 337 -34.46 -2.45 -33.53
C ASP A 337 -33.01 -2.51 -33.05
N MET A 338 -32.78 -2.76 -31.75
CA MET A 338 -31.45 -2.90 -31.17
C MET A 338 -30.80 -4.27 -31.46
N LEU A 339 -31.53 -5.21 -32.06
CA LEU A 339 -31.06 -6.58 -32.31
C LEU A 339 -30.39 -6.69 -33.67
N THR A 340 -29.19 -6.13 -33.80
CA THR A 340 -28.39 -6.11 -35.04
C THR A 340 -27.04 -6.81 -34.88
N THR A 341 -26.39 -7.20 -35.97
CA THR A 341 -25.03 -7.80 -35.94
C THR A 341 -23.96 -6.87 -35.34
N GLY A 342 -24.18 -5.55 -35.35
CA GLY A 342 -23.32 -4.56 -34.71
C GLY A 342 -23.50 -4.42 -33.20
N SER A 343 -24.62 -4.90 -32.65
CA SER A 343 -24.90 -4.78 -31.22
C SER A 343 -23.94 -5.61 -30.37
N ARG A 344 -23.66 -5.11 -29.18
CA ARG A 344 -22.76 -5.74 -28.20
C ARG A 344 -23.49 -5.93 -26.89
N PHE A 345 -23.35 -7.13 -26.32
CA PHE A 345 -23.80 -7.42 -24.97
C PHE A 345 -22.59 -7.32 -24.04
N ILE A 346 -22.72 -6.53 -23.00
CA ILE A 346 -21.66 -6.27 -22.03
C ILE A 346 -22.06 -6.92 -20.72
N LEU A 347 -21.20 -7.77 -20.20
CA LEU A 347 -21.36 -8.37 -18.88
C LEU A 347 -21.04 -7.33 -17.79
N GLU A 348 -22.04 -7.01 -16.97
CA GLU A 348 -21.92 -6.12 -15.83
C GLU A 348 -21.77 -6.95 -14.55
N GLU A 349 -20.55 -7.01 -14.03
CA GLU A 349 -20.16 -7.84 -12.89
C GLU A 349 -19.96 -6.99 -11.63
N ALA A 350 -20.18 -7.57 -10.45
CA ALA A 350 -19.70 -6.97 -9.21
C ALA A 350 -18.18 -6.90 -9.21
N LYS A 351 -17.62 -5.69 -9.22
CA LYS A 351 -16.19 -5.48 -9.02
C LYS A 351 -15.95 -4.87 -7.66
N VAL A 352 -15.23 -5.60 -6.83
CA VAL A 352 -14.66 -5.09 -5.59
C VAL A 352 -13.17 -4.98 -5.79
N SER A 353 -12.67 -3.75 -5.80
CA SER A 353 -11.25 -3.46 -5.89
C SER A 353 -10.86 -2.43 -4.84
N LEU A 354 -9.58 -2.37 -4.50
CA LEU A 354 -9.04 -1.31 -3.64
C LEU A 354 -9.18 0.10 -4.28
N SER A 355 -9.45 0.15 -5.58
CA SER A 355 -9.65 1.39 -6.35
C SER A 355 -11.08 1.91 -6.39
N GLY A 356 -12.05 1.13 -5.91
CA GLY A 356 -13.48 1.43 -5.97
C GLY A 356 -14.34 0.16 -6.05
N VAL A 357 -15.63 0.34 -5.82
CA VAL A 357 -16.63 -0.72 -5.95
C VAL A 357 -17.58 -0.36 -7.10
N GLU A 358 -17.67 -1.23 -8.09
CA GLU A 358 -18.61 -1.10 -9.20
C GLU A 358 -19.62 -2.23 -9.11
N ASN A 359 -20.90 -1.91 -9.36
CA ASN A 359 -21.99 -2.87 -9.35
C ASN A 359 -21.99 -3.79 -8.11
N ILE A 360 -21.61 -3.29 -6.92
CA ILE A 360 -21.48 -4.12 -5.69
C ILE A 360 -22.80 -4.81 -5.32
N ALA A 361 -23.92 -4.23 -5.73
CA ALA A 361 -25.24 -4.82 -5.57
C ALA A 361 -25.38 -6.18 -6.29
N ASN A 362 -24.58 -6.44 -7.33
CA ASN A 362 -24.56 -7.71 -8.06
C ASN A 362 -24.00 -8.87 -7.23
N ILE A 363 -23.29 -8.61 -6.12
CA ILE A 363 -22.91 -9.67 -5.16
C ILE A 363 -24.16 -10.37 -4.60
N VAL A 364 -25.22 -9.59 -4.39
CA VAL A 364 -26.50 -10.10 -3.86
C VAL A 364 -27.51 -10.36 -4.98
N LYS A 365 -27.57 -9.49 -5.99
CA LYS A 365 -28.57 -9.52 -7.06
C LYS A 365 -28.21 -10.47 -8.22
N GLY A 366 -26.93 -10.84 -8.35
CA GLY A 366 -26.38 -11.55 -9.50
C GLY A 366 -25.86 -10.61 -10.60
N ASN A 367 -25.07 -11.14 -11.53
CA ASN A 367 -24.59 -10.39 -12.69
C ASN A 367 -25.70 -10.24 -13.75
N PHE A 368 -25.59 -9.22 -14.60
CA PHE A 368 -26.56 -8.94 -15.66
C PHE A 368 -25.89 -8.47 -16.96
N LEU A 369 -26.66 -8.37 -18.03
CA LEU A 369 -26.15 -7.90 -19.33
C LEU A 369 -26.66 -6.50 -19.65
N THR A 370 -25.81 -5.67 -20.27
CA THR A 370 -26.22 -4.41 -20.89
C THR A 370 -26.05 -4.50 -22.41
N ILE A 371 -27.06 -4.11 -23.18
CA ILE A 371 -26.95 -4.02 -24.63
C ILE A 371 -26.43 -2.64 -25.04
N VAL A 372 -25.48 -2.59 -25.96
CA VAL A 372 -25.04 -1.38 -26.68
C VAL A 372 -25.40 -1.58 -28.15
N PRO A 373 -26.34 -0.79 -28.70
CA PRO A 373 -26.78 -0.96 -30.07
C PRO A 373 -25.66 -0.57 -31.04
N GLY A 374 -25.56 -1.30 -32.14
CA GLY A 374 -24.68 -0.99 -33.27
C GLY A 374 -25.41 -1.09 -34.61
N GLU A 375 -24.78 -0.62 -35.68
CA GLU A 375 -25.34 -0.76 -37.03
C GLU A 375 -25.11 -2.17 -37.59
N GLY A 376 -26.06 -2.67 -38.38
CA GLY A 376 -25.97 -3.98 -39.04
C GLY A 376 -27.32 -4.61 -39.32
N ASP A 377 -27.30 -5.82 -39.90
CA ASP A 377 -28.50 -6.60 -40.19
C ASP A 377 -29.14 -7.17 -38.92
N ARG A 378 -30.45 -7.44 -38.96
CA ARG A 378 -31.17 -8.03 -37.83
C ARG A 378 -30.58 -9.39 -37.44
N SER A 379 -30.29 -9.56 -36.15
CA SER A 379 -29.74 -10.80 -35.60
C SER A 379 -30.58 -11.35 -34.44
N ARG A 380 -30.40 -12.64 -34.17
CA ARG A 380 -30.94 -13.36 -33.00
C ARG A 380 -29.85 -14.11 -32.22
N ALA A 381 -28.60 -14.04 -32.68
CA ALA A 381 -27.45 -14.68 -32.05
C ALA A 381 -26.38 -13.62 -31.75
N PHE A 382 -25.88 -13.63 -30.53
CA PHE A 382 -24.96 -12.63 -30.00
C PHE A 382 -23.89 -13.28 -29.12
N SER A 383 -22.84 -12.52 -28.82
CA SER A 383 -21.83 -12.88 -27.81
C SER A 383 -21.69 -11.73 -26.82
N ALA A 384 -21.51 -12.08 -25.55
CA ALA A 384 -21.26 -11.15 -24.47
C ALA A 384 -19.75 -11.02 -24.21
N ILE A 385 -19.30 -9.79 -23.96
CA ILE A 385 -17.91 -9.48 -23.61
C ILE A 385 -17.86 -8.81 -22.25
N ARG A 386 -16.73 -8.96 -21.53
CA ARG A 386 -16.54 -8.27 -20.26
C ARG A 386 -16.35 -6.77 -20.49
N LYS A 387 -16.76 -5.96 -19.51
CA LYS A 387 -16.68 -4.49 -19.59
C LYS A 387 -15.25 -3.98 -19.90
N ASP A 388 -14.24 -4.60 -19.30
CA ASP A 388 -12.84 -4.19 -19.50
C ASP A 388 -12.35 -4.49 -20.92
N ASP A 389 -12.82 -5.58 -21.53
CA ASP A 389 -12.51 -5.93 -22.91
C ASP A 389 -13.16 -4.93 -23.87
N PHE A 390 -14.42 -4.56 -23.61
CA PHE A 390 -15.14 -3.54 -24.37
C PHE A 390 -14.46 -2.17 -24.31
N ASN A 391 -14.08 -1.72 -23.11
CA ASN A 391 -13.39 -0.43 -22.93
C ASN A 391 -12.04 -0.41 -23.66
N ARG A 392 -11.29 -1.52 -23.64
CA ARG A 392 -10.03 -1.66 -24.38
C ARG A 392 -10.22 -1.59 -25.89
N GLN A 393 -11.26 -2.21 -26.43
CA GLN A 393 -11.56 -2.14 -27.87
C GLN A 393 -11.95 -0.73 -28.33
N GLN A 394 -12.59 0.07 -27.47
CA GLN A 394 -12.91 1.47 -27.77
C GLN A 394 -11.70 2.41 -27.66
N ALA A 395 -10.82 2.19 -26.68
CA ALA A 395 -9.63 3.00 -26.47
C ALA A 395 -8.57 2.66 -27.53
N ARG A 396 -8.59 3.36 -28.67
CA ARG A 396 -7.45 3.40 -29.61
C ARG A 396 -6.20 3.75 -28.77
N SER A 397 -5.26 2.83 -28.61
CA SER A 397 -4.17 2.97 -27.64
C SER A 397 -2.80 2.70 -28.27
N VAL A 398 -1.77 3.35 -27.74
CA VAL A 398 -0.36 3.17 -28.14
C VAL A 398 0.27 2.13 -27.23
N SER A 399 0.76 1.04 -27.81
CA SER A 399 1.45 -0.02 -27.07
C SER A 399 2.96 0.20 -27.08
N LEU A 400 3.57 0.05 -25.91
CA LEU A 400 5.01 0.23 -25.68
C LEU A 400 5.47 -0.83 -24.67
N GLN A 401 6.77 -1.11 -24.65
CA GLN A 401 7.36 -2.00 -23.66
C GLN A 401 8.33 -1.24 -22.75
N LEU A 402 8.28 -1.52 -21.45
CA LEU A 402 9.27 -1.04 -20.48
C LEU A 402 10.12 -2.21 -19.98
N VAL A 403 11.40 -1.98 -19.73
CA VAL A 403 12.35 -3.00 -19.27
C VAL A 403 13.03 -2.57 -17.97
N ALA A 404 13.13 -3.49 -17.01
CA ALA A 404 13.82 -3.29 -15.75
C ALA A 404 14.56 -4.54 -15.25
N ASP A 405 15.37 -4.35 -14.20
CA ASP A 405 16.11 -5.44 -13.53
C ASP A 405 15.22 -6.26 -12.56
N ASN A 406 14.04 -5.75 -12.19
CA ASN A 406 13.05 -6.45 -11.35
C ASN A 406 11.65 -5.84 -11.54
N SER A 407 10.63 -6.42 -10.90
CA SER A 407 9.23 -5.99 -11.08
C SER A 407 8.87 -4.71 -10.31
N PHE A 408 9.67 -4.30 -9.32
CA PHE A 408 9.37 -3.25 -8.35
C PHE A 408 8.02 -3.42 -7.61
N GLY A 409 7.48 -4.64 -7.58
CA GLY A 409 6.14 -4.91 -7.03
C GLY A 409 4.98 -4.40 -7.90
N LEU A 410 5.25 -4.01 -9.15
CA LEU A 410 4.22 -3.63 -10.12
C LEU A 410 3.60 -4.87 -10.75
N ASP A 411 2.28 -4.83 -10.94
CA ASP A 411 1.49 -5.91 -11.56
C ASP A 411 0.61 -5.34 -12.69
N LYS A 412 -0.09 -6.23 -13.40
CA LYS A 412 -1.12 -5.88 -14.37
C LYS A 412 -2.16 -4.96 -13.73
N GLY A 413 -2.43 -3.83 -14.40
CA GLY A 413 -3.34 -2.79 -13.94
C GLY A 413 -2.66 -1.61 -13.25
N ALA A 414 -1.34 -1.67 -12.98
CA ALA A 414 -0.60 -0.51 -12.49
C ALA A 414 -0.74 0.68 -13.44
N ASN A 415 -0.96 1.88 -12.89
CA ASN A 415 -1.28 3.07 -13.70
C ASN A 415 -0.04 3.69 -14.31
N ILE A 416 -0.16 4.19 -15.55
CA ILE A 416 0.86 5.05 -16.16
C ILE A 416 0.44 6.50 -15.95
N LEU A 417 1.29 7.28 -15.28
CA LEU A 417 1.00 8.63 -14.83
C LEU A 417 1.85 9.66 -15.59
N TYR A 418 1.22 10.75 -16.01
CA TYR A 418 1.91 11.96 -16.43
C TYR A 418 1.48 13.13 -15.57
N ARG A 419 2.43 13.76 -14.87
CA ARG A 419 2.17 14.84 -13.90
C ARG A 419 1.07 14.49 -12.87
N GLY A 420 0.95 13.21 -12.51
CA GLY A 420 -0.03 12.69 -11.55
C GLY A 420 -1.38 12.27 -12.15
N ILE A 421 -1.62 12.51 -13.44
CA ILE A 421 -2.84 12.10 -14.14
C ILE A 421 -2.64 10.72 -14.76
N SER A 422 -3.60 9.80 -14.59
CA SER A 422 -3.55 8.49 -15.25
C SER A 422 -3.87 8.65 -16.73
N ILE A 423 -2.96 8.17 -17.57
CA ILE A 423 -3.03 8.25 -19.04
C ILE A 423 -2.90 6.89 -19.72
N GLY A 424 -2.86 5.82 -18.94
CA GLY A 424 -2.60 4.48 -19.42
C GLY A 424 -2.43 3.47 -18.29
N SER A 425 -2.15 2.21 -18.65
CA SER A 425 -1.96 1.14 -17.67
C SER A 425 -0.98 0.08 -18.16
N VAL A 426 -0.40 -0.65 -17.20
CA VAL A 426 0.35 -1.89 -17.44
C VAL A 426 -0.64 -3.00 -17.79
N THR A 427 -0.48 -3.61 -18.95
CA THR A 427 -1.34 -4.70 -19.43
C THR A 427 -0.80 -6.08 -19.11
N GLN A 428 0.52 -6.21 -19.03
CA GLN A 428 1.22 -7.46 -18.75
C GLN A 428 2.56 -7.17 -18.09
N VAL A 429 2.93 -8.04 -17.16
CA VAL A 429 4.28 -8.11 -16.57
C VAL A 429 4.80 -9.50 -16.85
N SER A 430 6.01 -9.59 -17.41
CA SER A 430 6.64 -10.86 -17.75
C SER A 430 8.13 -10.83 -17.43
N LEU A 431 8.68 -11.99 -17.10
CA LEU A 431 10.11 -12.18 -16.89
C LEU A 431 10.68 -12.84 -18.15
N ASP A 432 11.58 -12.15 -18.84
CA ASP A 432 12.40 -12.74 -19.91
C ASP A 432 13.85 -12.78 -19.45
N LYS A 433 14.35 -13.99 -19.19
CA LYS A 433 15.69 -14.24 -18.61
C LYS A 433 15.89 -13.45 -17.31
N ASP A 434 16.79 -12.48 -17.32
CA ASP A 434 17.18 -11.66 -16.16
C ASP A 434 16.52 -10.27 -16.17
N LYS A 435 15.54 -10.04 -17.05
CA LYS A 435 14.86 -8.74 -17.22
C LYS A 435 13.36 -8.89 -17.09
N VAL A 436 12.75 -7.92 -16.42
CA VAL A 436 11.29 -7.82 -16.33
C VAL A 436 10.81 -6.86 -17.41
N HIS A 437 9.89 -7.34 -18.24
CA HIS A 437 9.23 -6.61 -19.31
C HIS A 437 7.80 -6.25 -18.89
N PHE A 438 7.45 -4.98 -19.08
CA PHE A 438 6.13 -4.44 -18.82
C PHE A 438 5.52 -3.97 -20.14
N ASP A 439 4.46 -4.63 -20.59
CA ASP A 439 3.71 -4.16 -21.75
C ASP A 439 2.69 -3.13 -21.28
N ILE A 440 2.81 -1.91 -21.77
CA ILE A 440 1.97 -0.78 -21.37
C ILE A 440 1.11 -0.31 -22.52
N LEU A 441 -0.09 0.16 -22.20
CA LEU A 441 -0.96 0.88 -23.12
C LEU A 441 -1.16 2.31 -22.65
N ILE A 442 -0.98 3.26 -23.57
CA ILE A 442 -1.25 4.68 -23.38
C ILE A 442 -2.45 5.06 -24.24
N ASP A 443 -3.42 5.81 -23.70
CA ASP A 443 -4.58 6.23 -24.49
C ASP A 443 -4.15 7.11 -25.67
N SER A 444 -4.76 6.96 -26.86
CA SER A 444 -4.36 7.71 -28.07
C SER A 444 -4.39 9.22 -27.88
N THR A 445 -5.27 9.73 -27.03
CA THR A 445 -5.38 11.15 -26.70
C THR A 445 -4.07 11.70 -26.10
N TYR A 446 -3.27 10.84 -25.47
CA TYR A 446 -1.99 11.17 -24.83
C TYR A 446 -0.77 10.65 -25.59
N ALA A 447 -0.95 10.10 -26.80
CA ALA A 447 0.12 9.52 -27.60
C ALA A 447 1.28 10.50 -27.85
N SER A 448 1.00 11.80 -28.01
CA SER A 448 2.00 12.86 -28.24
C SER A 448 2.94 13.10 -27.06
N LEU A 449 2.60 12.61 -25.86
CA LEU A 449 3.46 12.69 -24.68
C LEU A 449 4.58 11.65 -24.72
N ILE A 450 4.48 10.63 -25.58
CA ILE A 450 5.48 9.58 -25.71
C ILE A 450 6.53 9.99 -26.73
N LYS A 451 7.70 10.41 -26.23
CA LYS A 451 8.81 10.94 -27.03
C LYS A 451 10.06 10.08 -26.89
N SER A 452 10.98 10.26 -27.83
CA SER A 452 12.20 9.45 -27.97
C SER A 452 13.12 9.38 -26.74
N GLN A 453 13.03 10.34 -25.81
CA GLN A 453 13.87 10.39 -24.61
C GLN A 453 13.04 10.34 -23.32
N ASN A 454 11.85 9.72 -23.39
CA ASN A 454 11.06 9.51 -22.18
C ASN A 454 11.81 8.65 -21.17
N ARG A 455 11.75 9.08 -19.90
CA ARG A 455 12.34 8.37 -18.77
C ARG A 455 11.24 7.96 -17.83
N PHE A 456 10.94 6.66 -17.81
CA PHE A 456 9.91 6.07 -16.96
C PHE A 456 10.52 5.68 -15.61
N PHE A 457 9.81 5.94 -14.53
CA PHE A 457 10.25 5.61 -13.19
C PHE A 457 9.07 5.18 -12.32
N VAL A 458 9.36 4.29 -11.38
CA VAL A 458 8.36 3.80 -10.44
C VAL A 458 7.92 4.94 -9.53
N THR A 459 6.61 5.04 -9.37
CA THR A 459 5.91 5.90 -8.40
C THR A 459 4.89 5.02 -7.69
N GLY A 460 4.48 5.35 -6.47
CA GLY A 460 3.59 4.45 -5.72
C GLY A 460 4.31 3.53 -4.72
N SER A 461 5.60 3.75 -4.46
CA SER A 461 6.25 3.30 -3.22
C SER A 461 6.49 4.49 -2.31
N ALA A 462 6.31 4.34 -1.00
CA ALA A 462 6.78 5.32 -0.05
C ALA A 462 8.31 5.39 -0.15
N SER A 463 8.84 6.59 -0.38
CA SER A 463 10.28 6.80 -0.46
C SER A 463 10.72 7.77 0.62
N ALA A 464 11.80 7.42 1.32
CA ALA A 464 12.48 8.31 2.25
C ALA A 464 13.90 8.52 1.73
N GLU A 465 14.26 9.78 1.46
CA GLU A 465 15.59 10.15 1.00
C GLU A 465 16.20 11.16 1.96
N LEU A 466 17.44 10.91 2.39
CA LEU A 466 18.18 11.87 3.19
C LEU A 466 18.82 12.91 2.26
N THR A 467 18.27 14.12 2.30
CA THR A 467 18.73 15.28 1.54
C THR A 467 19.66 16.15 2.40
N GLU A 468 20.29 17.16 1.80
CA GLU A 468 21.08 18.17 2.52
C GLU A 468 20.23 18.92 3.57
N SER A 469 18.92 19.04 3.35
CA SER A 469 17.97 19.71 4.24
C SER A 469 17.35 18.76 5.29
N GLY A 470 17.74 17.48 5.30
CA GLY A 470 17.20 16.47 6.22
C GLY A 470 16.43 15.35 5.51
N LEU A 471 15.62 14.61 6.26
CA LEU A 471 14.86 13.48 5.76
C LEU A 471 13.64 13.96 4.95
N ASN A 472 13.66 13.73 3.64
CA ASN A 472 12.51 13.98 2.78
C ASN A 472 11.70 12.69 2.62
N ILE A 473 10.46 12.69 3.11
CA ILE A 473 9.54 11.55 3.01
C ILE A 473 8.47 11.90 1.98
N THR A 474 8.39 11.13 0.91
CA THR A 474 7.33 11.25 -0.10
C THR A 474 6.42 10.03 0.01
N VAL A 475 5.17 10.27 0.37
CA VAL A 475 4.12 9.24 0.46
C VAL A 475 3.08 9.50 -0.62
N PRO A 476 2.97 8.64 -1.65
CA PRO A 476 1.92 8.77 -2.66
C PRO A 476 0.53 8.43 -2.07
N PRO A 477 -0.57 8.82 -2.74
CA PRO A 477 -1.93 8.45 -2.34
C PRO A 477 -2.07 6.93 -2.11
N ALA A 478 -2.85 6.53 -1.10
CA ALA A 478 -2.98 5.12 -0.69
C ALA A 478 -3.32 4.15 -1.84
N LYS A 479 -4.14 4.58 -2.80
CA LYS A 479 -4.45 3.80 -4.02
C LYS A 479 -3.21 3.46 -4.84
N GLN A 480 -2.24 4.38 -4.95
CA GLN A 480 -0.98 4.17 -5.64
C GLN A 480 -0.02 3.28 -4.84
N LEU A 481 -0.06 3.32 -3.51
CA LEU A 481 0.73 2.43 -2.65
C LEU A 481 0.37 0.94 -2.83
N LEU A 482 -0.89 0.66 -3.16
CA LEU A 482 -1.40 -0.71 -3.30
C LEU A 482 -1.23 -1.27 -4.70
N THR A 483 -1.49 -0.46 -5.72
CA THR A 483 -1.47 -0.90 -7.13
C THR A 483 -0.13 -0.66 -7.82
N GLY A 484 0.71 0.20 -7.22
CA GLY A 484 1.89 0.73 -7.87
C GLY A 484 1.55 1.63 -9.07
N SER A 485 2.49 2.45 -9.47
CA SER A 485 2.36 3.27 -10.67
C SER A 485 3.71 3.50 -11.34
N ILE A 486 3.64 3.91 -12.59
CA ILE A 486 4.82 4.31 -13.35
C ILE A 486 4.58 5.74 -13.80
N SER A 487 5.44 6.66 -13.38
CA SER A 487 5.45 8.02 -13.92
C SER A 487 6.56 8.17 -14.94
N PHE A 488 6.50 9.21 -15.77
CA PHE A 488 7.59 9.52 -16.68
C PHE A 488 7.78 11.02 -16.90
N VAL A 489 8.98 11.38 -17.34
CA VAL A 489 9.27 12.70 -17.92
C VAL A 489 9.21 12.59 -19.44
N SER A 490 8.53 13.53 -20.09
CA SER A 490 8.40 13.60 -21.55
C SER A 490 9.45 14.54 -22.14
N GLU A 491 10.43 14.01 -22.87
CA GLU A 491 11.55 14.75 -23.47
C GLU A 491 11.97 14.15 -24.83
N GLY A 492 12.64 14.94 -25.66
CA GLY A 492 13.14 14.52 -26.98
C GLY A 492 12.20 14.82 -28.15
N LYS A 493 12.42 14.15 -29.28
CA LYS A 493 11.60 14.25 -30.51
C LYS A 493 10.31 13.43 -30.40
N GLU A 494 9.26 13.84 -31.11
CA GLU A 494 7.94 13.17 -31.21
C GLU A 494 8.01 11.87 -32.04
N SER A 495 8.89 10.97 -31.65
CA SER A 495 9.06 9.65 -32.24
C SER A 495 9.19 8.63 -31.11
N PRO A 496 8.13 7.90 -30.76
CA PRO A 496 8.16 6.94 -29.68
C PRO A 496 9.08 5.75 -30.02
N LEU A 497 9.92 5.35 -29.07
CA LEU A 497 10.65 4.08 -29.12
C LEU A 497 9.71 2.91 -28.82
N LYS A 498 10.05 1.72 -29.32
CA LYS A 498 9.34 0.48 -28.98
C LYS A 498 9.58 0.06 -27.53
N GLU A 499 10.76 0.38 -27.00
CA GLU A 499 11.23 -0.05 -25.69
C GLU A 499 11.83 1.13 -24.91
N TYR A 500 11.55 1.23 -23.61
CA TYR A 500 12.16 2.18 -22.68
C TYR A 500 12.64 1.50 -21.40
N LYS A 501 13.64 2.09 -20.74
CA LYS A 501 14.06 1.65 -19.41
C LYS A 501 13.13 2.19 -18.33
N LEU A 502 12.75 1.33 -17.38
CA LEU A 502 12.05 1.71 -16.15
C LEU A 502 13.05 1.85 -14.99
N TYR A 503 13.15 3.06 -14.44
CA TYR A 503 14.03 3.38 -13.32
C TYR A 503 13.34 3.15 -11.96
N PRO A 504 14.07 2.73 -10.91
CA PRO A 504 13.48 2.50 -9.59
C PRO A 504 12.92 3.76 -8.92
N SER A 505 13.41 4.94 -9.28
CA SER A 505 12.98 6.21 -8.68
C SER A 505 13.19 7.38 -9.62
N LYS A 506 12.52 8.51 -9.32
CA LYS A 506 12.72 9.78 -10.04
C LYS A 506 14.17 10.26 -9.96
N SER A 507 14.81 10.18 -8.79
CA SER A 507 16.19 10.61 -8.59
C SER A 507 17.16 9.84 -9.49
N LEU A 508 16.96 8.53 -9.66
CA LEU A 508 17.77 7.70 -10.57
C LEU A 508 17.49 7.98 -12.05
N ALA A 509 16.24 8.25 -12.41
CA ALA A 509 15.88 8.69 -13.76
C ALA A 509 16.52 10.05 -14.12
N GLU A 510 16.62 10.97 -13.16
CA GLU A 510 17.33 12.24 -13.35
C GLU A 510 18.84 12.07 -13.39
N LEU A 511 19.43 11.22 -12.54
CA LEU A 511 20.87 10.92 -12.58
C LEU A 511 21.29 10.37 -13.96
N ALA A 512 20.44 9.53 -14.57
CA ALA A 512 20.66 9.02 -15.91
C ALA A 512 20.77 10.14 -16.98
N LYS A 513 20.09 11.29 -16.79
CA LYS A 513 20.22 12.48 -17.67
C LYS A 513 21.63 13.04 -17.65
N TYR A 514 22.22 13.17 -16.47
CA TYR A 514 23.54 13.78 -16.29
C TYR A 514 24.66 12.87 -16.80
N ASN A 515 24.52 11.55 -16.63
CA ASN A 515 25.42 10.55 -17.20
C ASN A 515 25.42 10.53 -18.73
N MET A 516 24.42 11.10 -19.42
CA MET A 516 24.42 11.23 -20.88
C MET A 516 25.41 12.28 -21.42
N SER A 517 25.93 13.17 -20.57
CA SER A 517 27.01 14.12 -20.96
C SER A 517 28.42 13.49 -20.95
N GLY A 518 28.53 12.27 -20.41
CA GLY A 518 29.78 11.54 -20.22
C GLY A 518 30.59 11.99 -19.01
N SER A 519 31.51 11.13 -18.57
CA SER A 519 32.43 11.40 -17.44
C SER A 519 33.86 10.99 -17.78
N THR A 520 34.83 11.64 -17.15
CA THR A 520 36.25 11.30 -17.23
C THR A 520 36.65 10.54 -15.96
N GLN A 521 37.41 9.46 -16.11
CA GLN A 521 37.89 8.65 -14.98
C GLN A 521 39.26 9.15 -14.49
N LEU A 522 39.43 9.18 -13.17
CA LEU A 522 40.64 9.56 -12.46
C LEU A 522 41.06 8.40 -11.56
N THR A 523 42.35 8.10 -11.52
CA THR A 523 42.90 7.02 -10.68
C THR A 523 43.76 7.61 -9.59
N LEU A 524 43.38 7.32 -8.34
CA LEU A 524 44.01 7.80 -7.12
C LEU A 524 44.64 6.62 -6.38
N PHE A 525 45.73 6.90 -5.66
CA PHE A 525 46.42 5.95 -4.79
C PHE A 525 46.40 6.48 -3.34
N ALA A 526 46.07 5.59 -2.41
CA ALA A 526 46.12 5.85 -0.97
C ALA A 526 46.79 4.66 -0.25
N ASN A 527 47.44 4.92 0.89
CA ASN A 527 48.05 3.85 1.69
C ASN A 527 46.99 2.91 2.30
N GLU A 528 45.82 3.46 2.62
CA GLU A 528 44.65 2.74 3.11
C GLU A 528 43.38 3.32 2.49
N LEU A 529 42.27 2.57 2.51
CA LEU A 529 40.99 3.06 2.01
C LEU A 529 40.44 4.09 3.03
N PRO A 530 40.28 5.38 2.67
CA PRO A 530 39.61 6.33 3.54
C PRO A 530 38.13 5.92 3.73
N PRO A 531 37.41 6.47 4.72
CA PRO A 531 36.02 6.10 4.99
C PRO A 531 35.06 6.64 3.91
N ILE A 532 35.18 6.10 2.69
CA ILE A 532 34.41 6.40 1.49
C ILE A 532 33.71 5.13 1.00
N SER A 533 32.69 5.31 0.15
CA SER A 533 31.88 4.25 -0.45
C SER A 533 31.72 4.48 -1.96
N LYS A 534 31.23 3.47 -2.70
CA LYS A 534 30.85 3.69 -4.10
C LYS A 534 29.72 4.72 -4.16
N GLY A 535 29.88 5.75 -4.98
CA GLY A 535 28.98 6.90 -5.07
C GLY A 535 29.32 8.05 -4.13
N SER A 536 30.34 7.93 -3.25
CA SER A 536 30.80 9.07 -2.44
C SER A 536 31.17 10.26 -3.33
N PRO A 537 30.85 11.50 -2.91
CA PRO A 537 31.05 12.68 -3.75
C PRO A 537 32.54 12.99 -3.96
N LEU A 538 32.87 13.40 -5.19
CA LEU A 538 34.12 14.11 -5.51
C LEU A 538 33.82 15.62 -5.49
N LEU A 539 34.51 16.35 -4.62
CA LEU A 539 34.21 17.73 -4.28
C LEU A 539 35.30 18.67 -4.79
N TYR A 540 34.90 19.76 -5.45
CA TYR A 540 35.76 20.91 -5.72
C TYR A 540 35.20 22.11 -4.96
N ARG A 541 35.95 22.65 -3.99
CA ARG A 541 35.51 23.78 -3.15
C ARG A 541 34.10 23.61 -2.55
N ASN A 542 33.79 22.41 -2.08
CA ASN A 542 32.49 21.97 -1.52
C ASN A 542 31.38 21.68 -2.54
N LEU A 543 31.60 21.96 -3.83
CA LEU A 543 30.65 21.60 -4.88
C LEU A 543 30.90 20.16 -5.33
N GLN A 544 29.84 19.34 -5.39
CA GLN A 544 29.93 18.01 -5.99
C GLN A 544 30.09 18.13 -7.51
N VAL A 545 31.19 17.61 -8.03
CA VAL A 545 31.54 17.65 -9.46
C VAL A 545 31.74 16.25 -10.06
N GLY A 546 31.56 15.22 -9.23
CA GLY A 546 31.79 13.84 -9.60
C GLY A 546 31.48 12.87 -8.46
N SER A 547 31.87 11.61 -8.63
CA SER A 547 31.66 10.57 -7.62
C SER A 547 32.70 9.45 -7.71
N ILE A 548 32.94 8.77 -6.61
CA ILE A 548 33.78 7.57 -6.55
C ILE A 548 33.06 6.41 -7.24
N SER A 549 33.68 5.87 -8.28
CA SER A 549 33.11 4.80 -9.11
C SER A 549 33.45 3.42 -8.56
N ASP A 550 34.71 3.23 -8.16
CA ASP A 550 35.20 1.93 -7.68
C ASP A 550 36.49 2.07 -6.85
N PHE A 551 36.87 1.01 -6.15
CA PHE A 551 38.18 0.91 -5.49
C PHE A 551 38.57 -0.55 -5.29
N TYR A 552 39.88 -0.83 -5.31
CA TYR A 552 40.42 -2.18 -5.14
C TYR A 552 41.81 -2.14 -4.48
N LEU A 553 42.13 -3.23 -3.78
CA LEU A 553 43.40 -3.38 -3.07
C LEU A 553 44.55 -3.66 -4.07
N VAL A 554 45.73 -3.10 -3.79
CA VAL A 554 46.99 -3.40 -4.50
C VAL A 554 48.12 -3.61 -3.49
N ASP A 555 49.26 -4.13 -3.93
CA ASP A 555 50.44 -4.23 -3.06
C ASP A 555 50.88 -2.84 -2.59
N GLY A 556 50.97 -2.65 -1.27
CA GLY A 556 51.32 -1.38 -0.63
C GLY A 556 50.20 -0.32 -0.53
N GLY A 557 48.95 -0.59 -0.94
CA GLY A 557 47.85 0.36 -0.74
C GLY A 557 46.53 0.06 -1.47
N VAL A 558 45.78 1.11 -1.80
CA VAL A 558 44.46 1.03 -2.43
C VAL A 558 44.41 1.94 -3.65
N ILE A 559 43.83 1.43 -4.74
CA ILE A 559 43.51 2.24 -5.92
C ILE A 559 42.04 2.63 -5.86
N ILE A 560 41.79 3.93 -5.98
CA ILE A 560 40.46 4.52 -5.98
C ILE A 560 40.21 5.13 -7.35
N THR A 561 39.09 4.77 -7.96
CA THR A 561 38.66 5.26 -9.26
C THR A 561 37.53 6.27 -9.05
N ALA A 562 37.76 7.51 -9.44
CA ALA A 562 36.79 8.60 -9.34
C ALA A 562 36.35 9.06 -10.73
N SER A 563 35.05 9.27 -10.90
CA SER A 563 34.47 9.89 -12.09
C SER A 563 34.29 11.39 -11.85
N ILE A 564 34.72 12.21 -12.80
CA ILE A 564 34.40 13.64 -12.86
C ILE A 564 33.50 13.89 -14.07
N GLU A 565 32.44 14.67 -13.90
CA GLU A 565 31.55 15.02 -15.01
C GLU A 565 32.31 15.84 -16.06
N ASN A 566 32.03 15.61 -17.35
CA ASN A 566 32.79 16.23 -18.43
C ASN A 566 32.75 17.78 -18.40
N GLN A 567 31.64 18.37 -17.92
CA GLN A 567 31.53 19.82 -17.72
C GLN A 567 32.56 20.38 -16.71
N TYR A 568 33.02 19.57 -15.76
CA TYR A 568 33.98 19.96 -14.72
C TYR A 568 35.41 19.46 -14.97
N LYS A 569 35.66 18.76 -16.09
CA LYS A 569 36.98 18.20 -16.42
C LYS A 569 38.10 19.24 -16.38
N HIS A 570 37.80 20.48 -16.75
CA HIS A 570 38.74 21.61 -16.78
C HIS A 570 39.30 21.99 -15.39
N LEU A 571 38.68 21.53 -14.30
CA LEU A 571 39.13 21.79 -12.93
C LEU A 571 40.31 20.91 -12.51
N VAL A 572 40.56 19.80 -13.22
CA VAL A 572 41.69 18.90 -12.96
C VAL A 572 42.85 19.31 -13.85
N THR A 573 43.91 19.84 -13.23
CA THR A 573 45.12 20.36 -13.87
C THR A 573 46.36 19.57 -13.39
N GLU A 574 47.54 19.84 -13.94
CA GLU A 574 48.79 19.23 -13.48
C GLU A 574 49.16 19.57 -12.03
N GLN A 575 48.54 20.59 -11.44
CA GLN A 575 48.76 21.05 -10.07
C GLN A 575 47.66 20.58 -9.11
N THR A 576 46.73 19.75 -9.56
CA THR A 576 45.64 19.26 -8.73
C THR A 576 46.15 18.36 -7.61
N VAL A 577 45.61 18.50 -6.41
CA VAL A 577 45.90 17.65 -5.26
C VAL A 577 44.59 17.15 -4.69
N PHE A 578 44.55 15.87 -4.31
CA PHE A 578 43.37 15.23 -3.73
C PHE A 578 43.60 14.93 -2.26
N TRP A 579 42.60 15.15 -1.42
CA TRP A 579 42.63 14.76 -0.02
C TRP A 579 41.29 14.17 0.43
N ASN A 580 41.36 13.33 1.44
CA ASN A 580 40.19 12.80 2.10
C ASN A 580 39.47 13.93 2.86
N ARG A 581 38.15 14.01 2.68
CA ARG A 581 37.27 14.99 3.31
C ARG A 581 36.07 14.30 3.95
N SER A 582 36.37 13.27 4.72
CA SER A 582 35.38 12.47 5.42
C SER A 582 35.41 12.78 6.91
N GLY A 583 34.24 13.00 7.51
CA GLY A 583 34.11 13.27 8.94
C GLY A 583 34.26 14.74 9.35
N VAL A 584 34.38 14.96 10.66
CA VAL A 584 34.48 16.29 11.29
C VAL A 584 35.95 16.61 11.55
N GLU A 585 36.46 17.69 10.97
CA GLU A 585 37.81 18.20 11.28
C GLU A 585 37.76 18.99 12.59
N ILE A 586 38.54 18.55 13.59
CA ILE A 586 38.66 19.20 14.89
C ILE A 586 40.12 19.65 15.08
N ASP A 587 40.35 20.95 15.08
CA ASP A 587 41.63 21.55 15.45
C ASP A 587 41.53 22.06 16.90
N ALA A 588 42.20 21.37 17.83
CA ALA A 588 42.30 21.79 19.23
C ALA A 588 43.63 22.54 19.47
N SER A 589 43.54 23.77 19.96
CA SER A 589 44.69 24.59 20.32
C SER A 589 44.50 25.25 21.69
N LEU A 590 45.56 25.79 22.28
CA LEU A 590 45.46 26.58 23.52
C LEU A 590 44.62 27.86 23.37
N ALA A 591 44.34 28.29 22.13
CA ALA A 591 43.47 29.42 21.83
C ALA A 591 41.98 29.02 21.69
N GLY A 592 41.66 27.72 21.67
CA GLY A 592 40.30 27.20 21.52
C GLY A 592 40.20 25.99 20.59
N VAL A 593 38.97 25.50 20.45
CA VAL A 593 38.62 24.37 19.57
C VAL A 593 37.91 24.91 18.32
N SER A 594 38.48 24.66 17.14
CA SER A 594 37.83 24.95 15.86
C SER A 594 37.27 23.66 15.28
N VAL A 595 35.97 23.66 14.96
CA VAL A 595 35.27 22.51 14.36
C VAL A 595 34.80 22.92 12.97
N LYS A 596 35.27 22.22 11.93
CA LYS A 596 34.75 22.37 10.58
C LYS A 596 33.85 21.19 10.25
N ALA A 597 32.56 21.48 10.09
CA ALA A 597 31.57 20.49 9.68
C ALA A 597 31.42 20.45 8.15
N ALA A 598 31.50 19.26 7.57
CA ALA A 598 31.15 19.02 6.17
C ALA A 598 29.62 18.86 6.00
N PRO A 599 29.08 18.96 4.76
CA PRO A 599 27.67 18.63 4.50
C PRO A 599 27.32 17.24 5.03
N LEU A 600 26.12 17.08 5.61
CA LEU A 600 25.71 15.86 6.32
C LEU A 600 25.92 14.57 5.51
N LYS A 601 25.62 14.62 4.20
CA LYS A 601 25.84 13.50 3.26
C LYS A 601 27.31 13.06 3.22
N SER A 602 28.25 14.01 3.22
CA SER A 602 29.69 13.74 3.21
C SER A 602 30.21 13.26 4.56
N LEU A 603 29.51 13.55 5.68
CA LEU A 603 29.86 13.02 6.99
C LEU A 603 29.56 11.52 7.12
N ILE A 604 28.50 11.04 6.45
CA ILE A 604 28.06 9.64 6.51
C ILE A 604 28.73 8.79 5.43
N GLN A 605 28.74 9.28 4.19
CA GLN A 605 29.27 8.53 3.04
C GLN A 605 30.77 8.75 2.83
N GLY A 606 31.38 9.69 3.55
CA GLY A 606 32.70 10.22 3.23
C GLY A 606 32.72 11.01 1.92
N GLY A 607 33.85 11.59 1.59
CA GLY A 607 34.04 12.32 0.34
C GLY A 607 35.51 12.59 0.07
N LEU A 608 35.86 12.74 -1.21
CA LEU A 608 37.19 13.21 -1.61
C LEU A 608 37.07 14.65 -2.09
N ALA A 609 38.03 15.48 -1.72
CA ALA A 609 38.11 16.84 -2.21
C ALA A 609 39.39 17.06 -3.02
N PHE A 610 39.34 18.00 -3.95
CA PHE A 610 40.52 18.44 -4.67
C PHE A 610 40.53 19.95 -4.92
N ASP A 611 41.72 20.49 -5.11
CA ASP A 611 41.97 21.87 -5.57
C ASP A 611 43.37 21.93 -6.22
N SER A 612 43.71 23.06 -6.83
CA SER A 612 45.01 23.31 -7.44
C SER A 612 46.00 23.86 -6.41
N LEU A 613 47.09 23.13 -6.15
CA LEU A 613 48.16 23.53 -5.23
C LEU A 613 49.52 23.46 -5.94
N PRO A 614 50.10 24.60 -6.38
CA PRO A 614 51.40 24.62 -7.04
C PRO A 614 52.52 24.10 -6.12
N GLY A 615 53.45 23.31 -6.68
CA GLY A 615 54.65 22.85 -5.97
C GLY A 615 54.45 21.67 -5.01
N VAL A 616 53.31 20.98 -5.10
CA VAL A 616 53.00 19.75 -4.35
C VAL A 616 53.20 18.53 -5.24
N ASP A 617 53.96 17.54 -4.78
CA ASP A 617 53.99 16.21 -5.42
C ASP A 617 52.60 15.59 -5.35
N ASN A 618 51.96 15.41 -6.50
CA ASN A 618 50.57 14.99 -6.57
C ASN A 618 50.36 13.68 -7.32
N LYS A 619 51.44 13.08 -7.83
CA LYS A 619 51.40 11.79 -8.51
C LYS A 619 52.52 10.87 -8.04
N GLN A 620 52.17 9.59 -7.88
CA GLN A 620 53.11 8.50 -7.65
C GLN A 620 52.81 7.41 -8.69
N ASN A 621 53.84 7.01 -9.46
CA ASN A 621 53.70 6.02 -10.54
C ASN A 621 52.54 6.32 -11.52
N GLY A 622 52.37 7.60 -11.88
CA GLY A 622 51.32 8.05 -12.81
C GLY A 622 49.91 8.17 -12.22
N LYS A 623 49.69 7.78 -10.97
CA LYS A 623 48.41 7.85 -10.25
C LYS A 623 48.39 9.05 -9.31
N TRP A 624 47.24 9.69 -9.15
CA TRP A 624 47.10 10.82 -8.23
C TRP A 624 47.27 10.36 -6.77
N ILE A 625 48.04 11.08 -5.98
CA ILE A 625 48.19 10.80 -4.55
C ILE A 625 46.95 11.32 -3.83
N LEU A 626 46.36 10.48 -2.97
CA LEU A 626 45.31 10.89 -2.06
C LEU A 626 45.90 11.14 -0.67
N TYR A 627 45.88 12.40 -0.23
CA TYR A 627 46.33 12.83 1.09
C TYR A 627 45.27 12.58 2.17
N ASP A 628 45.71 12.40 3.42
CA ASP A 628 44.81 12.13 4.56
C ASP A 628 43.88 13.30 4.87
N ASP A 629 44.33 14.54 4.66
CA ASP A 629 43.58 15.76 4.93
C ASP A 629 44.12 16.96 4.12
N PHE A 630 43.44 18.11 4.18
CA PHE A 630 43.90 19.31 3.46
C PHE A 630 45.25 19.85 3.98
N LYS A 631 45.54 19.67 5.28
CA LYS A 631 46.75 20.18 5.93
C LYS A 631 47.98 19.41 5.46
N THR A 632 47.87 18.10 5.28
CA THR A 632 48.88 17.19 4.73
C THR A 632 49.09 17.43 3.24
N ALA A 633 48.02 17.63 2.47
CA ALA A 633 48.11 18.08 1.07
C ALA A 633 48.88 19.42 0.94
N ARG A 634 48.76 20.31 1.93
CA ARG A 634 49.50 21.59 2.00
C ARG A 634 50.91 21.50 2.60
N LYS A 635 51.40 20.34 3.05
CA LYS A 635 52.73 20.18 3.67
C LYS A 635 53.88 20.28 2.65
N PHE A 636 53.94 21.36 1.89
CA PHE A 636 55.09 21.72 1.05
C PHE A 636 55.73 23.00 1.56
N GLY A 637 57.05 23.02 1.46
CA GLY A 637 57.97 23.98 2.05
C GLY A 637 59.38 23.38 1.98
N GLN A 638 60.42 24.20 1.83
CA GLN A 638 61.78 23.71 1.65
C GLN A 638 62.32 23.09 2.95
N VAL A 639 62.84 21.87 2.87
CA VAL A 639 63.44 21.18 4.02
C VAL A 639 64.89 21.63 4.19
N ILE A 640 65.20 22.17 5.35
CA ILE A 640 66.55 22.48 5.80
C ILE A 640 66.98 21.52 6.91
N THR A 641 68.29 21.32 7.04
CA THR A 641 68.89 20.51 8.11
C THR A 641 69.62 21.44 9.07
N LEU A 642 69.25 21.40 10.35
CA LEU A 642 69.92 22.11 11.43
C LEU A 642 70.76 21.12 12.23
N THR A 643 72.06 21.39 12.38
CA THR A 643 72.97 20.57 13.20
C THR A 643 73.18 21.21 14.56
N PHE A 644 73.02 20.43 15.63
CA PHE A 644 73.13 20.89 17.02
C PHE A 644 74.05 19.98 17.84
N GLU A 645 74.88 20.58 18.69
CA GLU A 645 75.77 19.85 19.62
C GLU A 645 75.29 20.02 21.08
N GLY A 646 75.03 18.90 21.74
CA GLY A 646 74.60 18.83 23.15
C GLY A 646 73.24 18.14 23.37
N GLU A 647 72.68 18.32 24.56
CA GLU A 647 71.37 17.76 24.95
C GLU A 647 70.24 18.37 24.12
N ASN A 648 69.48 17.51 23.43
CA ASN A 648 68.38 17.93 22.57
C ASN A 648 67.04 17.86 23.30
N THR A 649 66.34 18.99 23.29
CA THR A 649 64.99 19.17 23.82
C THR A 649 63.95 19.44 22.71
N LEU A 650 64.36 19.35 21.44
CA LEU A 650 63.50 19.57 20.28
C LEU A 650 62.77 18.29 19.88
N SER A 651 61.53 18.44 19.43
CA SER A 651 60.67 17.35 18.95
C SER A 651 60.07 17.67 17.59
N LYS A 652 59.49 16.66 16.94
CA LYS A 652 58.63 16.89 15.77
C LYS A 652 57.51 17.88 16.15
N GLY A 653 57.31 18.90 15.33
CA GLY A 653 56.35 19.98 15.55
C GLY A 653 56.92 21.24 16.21
N THR A 654 58.17 21.24 16.70
CA THR A 654 58.80 22.46 17.22
C THR A 654 58.80 23.57 16.17
N VAL A 655 58.30 24.76 16.52
CA VAL A 655 58.15 25.88 15.58
C VAL A 655 59.46 26.64 15.38
N ILE A 656 59.71 27.07 14.15
CA ILE A 656 60.74 28.05 13.80
C ILE A 656 60.06 29.41 13.66
N ASN A 657 60.54 30.40 14.42
CA ASN A 657 59.94 31.71 14.51
C ASN A 657 60.92 32.82 14.09
N TYR A 658 60.43 33.77 13.29
CA TYR A 658 61.07 35.06 13.06
C TYR A 658 60.23 36.15 13.74
N ASN A 659 60.80 36.86 14.72
CA ASN A 659 60.10 37.91 15.48
C ASN A 659 58.70 37.48 16.02
N GLY A 660 58.56 36.22 16.43
CA GLY A 660 57.31 35.66 16.95
C GLY A 660 56.34 35.11 15.89
N ILE A 661 56.63 35.26 14.60
CA ILE A 661 55.84 34.71 13.50
C ILE A 661 56.40 33.33 13.12
N LYS A 662 55.53 32.31 13.02
CA LYS A 662 55.90 30.96 12.58
C LYS A 662 56.30 31.01 11.10
N VAL A 663 57.57 30.71 10.83
CA VAL A 663 58.14 30.64 9.47
C VAL A 663 58.52 29.23 9.05
N GLY A 664 58.50 28.28 9.99
CA GLY A 664 58.78 26.88 9.73
C GLY A 664 58.45 25.98 10.91
N GLU A 665 58.71 24.68 10.75
CA GLU A 665 58.52 23.67 11.80
C GLU A 665 59.48 22.49 11.65
N VAL A 666 59.86 21.89 12.77
CA VAL A 666 60.67 20.68 12.81
C VAL A 666 59.83 19.48 12.36
N THR A 667 60.31 18.75 11.36
CA THR A 667 59.64 17.57 10.80
C THR A 667 60.20 16.26 11.34
N LEU A 668 61.50 16.23 11.64
CA LEU A 668 62.21 15.05 12.13
C LEU A 668 63.42 15.47 12.95
N VAL A 669 63.72 14.71 14.01
CA VAL A 669 64.92 14.87 14.84
C VAL A 669 65.62 13.53 14.90
N VAL A 670 66.90 13.47 14.52
CA VAL A 670 67.66 12.22 14.44
C VAL A 670 69.00 12.40 15.15
N PRO A 671 69.38 11.50 16.07
CA PRO A 671 70.72 11.51 16.65
C PRO A 671 71.76 11.04 15.61
N ASN A 672 72.86 11.79 15.48
CA ASN A 672 74.05 11.37 14.74
C ASN A 672 75.10 10.85 15.73
N PHE A 673 75.03 9.54 16.03
CA PHE A 673 75.92 8.88 16.99
C PHE A 673 77.41 8.94 16.61
N LYS A 674 77.74 9.11 15.32
CA LYS A 674 79.14 9.19 14.86
C LYS A 674 79.79 10.53 15.17
N ARG A 675 79.00 11.62 15.15
CA ARG A 675 79.48 13.00 15.32
C ARG A 675 79.10 13.61 16.67
N GLN A 676 78.50 12.82 17.57
CA GLN A 676 77.97 13.29 18.86
C GLN A 676 77.07 14.54 18.71
N SER A 677 76.30 14.60 17.62
CA SER A 677 75.44 15.73 17.28
C SER A 677 74.03 15.26 16.96
N VAL A 678 73.10 16.20 16.89
CA VAL A 678 71.70 15.96 16.52
C VAL A 678 71.42 16.67 15.20
N GLU A 679 70.84 15.93 14.26
CA GLU A 679 70.35 16.46 12.99
C GLU A 679 68.84 16.70 13.10
N VAL A 680 68.46 17.97 12.96
CA VAL A 680 67.07 18.42 13.03
C VAL A 680 66.64 18.81 11.62
N LYS A 681 65.77 18.01 11.00
CA LYS A 681 65.17 18.37 9.71
C LYS A 681 63.96 19.25 9.95
N ALA A 682 64.01 20.48 9.45
CA ALA A 682 62.91 21.43 9.57
C ALA A 682 62.42 21.88 8.20
N ARG A 683 61.11 22.08 8.09
CA ARG A 683 60.46 22.61 6.90
C ARG A 683 60.23 24.09 7.08
N ILE A 684 60.71 24.89 6.12
CA ILE A 684 60.41 26.31 6.01
C ILE A 684 59.19 26.48 5.12
N LEU A 685 58.25 27.36 5.50
CA LEU A 685 57.06 27.61 4.70
C LEU A 685 57.44 28.24 3.33
N PRO A 686 56.74 27.91 2.23
CA PRO A 686 57.07 28.38 0.89
C PRO A 686 57.26 29.90 0.80
N GLU A 687 56.36 30.65 1.44
CA GLU A 687 56.38 32.12 1.47
C GLU A 687 57.62 32.75 2.12
N TYR A 688 58.41 31.99 2.90
CA TYR A 688 59.61 32.47 3.59
C TYR A 688 60.90 31.79 3.13
N THR A 689 60.79 30.85 2.19
CA THR A 689 61.88 29.95 1.81
C THR A 689 63.10 30.72 1.31
N ASP A 690 62.90 31.69 0.41
CA ASP A 690 64.00 32.45 -0.20
C ASP A 690 64.77 33.33 0.80
N SER A 691 64.13 33.74 1.90
CA SER A 691 64.75 34.58 2.93
C SER A 691 65.36 33.78 4.08
N ILE A 692 64.78 32.62 4.42
CA ILE A 692 65.17 31.83 5.58
C ILE A 692 66.15 30.73 5.21
N ALA A 693 65.94 30.04 4.09
CA ALA A 693 66.87 29.03 3.56
C ALA A 693 67.97 29.68 2.72
N ALA A 694 68.52 30.79 3.18
CA ALA A 694 69.56 31.57 2.53
C ALA A 694 70.87 31.54 3.32
N GLU A 695 71.99 31.64 2.63
CA GLU A 695 73.29 31.81 3.25
C GLU A 695 73.33 33.07 4.13
N GLY A 696 73.91 32.95 5.32
CA GLY A 696 73.90 34.00 6.35
C GLY A 696 72.74 33.90 7.35
N SER A 697 71.74 33.03 7.12
CA SER A 697 70.68 32.78 8.11
C SER A 697 71.25 32.18 9.39
N TYR A 698 70.83 32.73 10.53
CA TYR A 698 71.32 32.35 11.86
C TYR A 698 70.19 31.81 12.72
N PHE A 699 70.30 30.55 13.17
CA PHE A 699 69.29 29.85 13.95
C PHE A 699 69.78 29.67 15.38
N TRP A 700 68.93 29.94 16.38
CA TRP A 700 69.27 29.71 17.78
C TRP A 700 68.09 29.26 18.63
N LEU A 701 68.41 28.72 19.81
CA LEU A 701 67.46 28.36 20.87
C LEU A 701 67.27 29.54 21.83
N PRO A 702 66.19 30.34 21.71
CA PRO A 702 65.87 31.38 22.68
C PRO A 702 65.63 30.82 24.09
N LYS A 703 66.37 31.33 25.08
CA LYS A 703 66.10 31.06 26.51
C LYS A 703 64.89 31.87 26.98
N ALA A 704 64.11 31.31 27.90
CA ALA A 704 63.07 32.05 28.62
C ALA A 704 63.75 33.06 29.55
N GLU A 705 63.42 34.34 29.39
CA GLU A 705 63.94 35.43 30.23
C GLU A 705 62.79 35.96 31.08
N VAL A 706 62.94 35.84 32.40
CA VAL A 706 62.02 36.43 33.38
C VAL A 706 62.76 37.56 34.07
N GLY A 707 62.27 38.79 33.89
CA GLY A 707 62.85 39.97 34.52
C GLY A 707 61.80 41.04 34.81
N LEU A 708 62.18 42.05 35.58
CA LEU A 708 61.27 43.13 36.02
C LEU A 708 60.81 44.06 34.87
N ARG A 709 61.51 44.06 33.73
CA ARG A 709 61.13 44.78 32.49
C ARG A 709 60.11 44.02 31.64
N GLY A 710 59.67 42.86 32.10
CA GLY A 710 58.76 41.96 31.37
C GLY A 710 59.38 40.61 31.07
N VAL A 711 58.57 39.77 30.47
CA VAL A 711 58.89 38.37 30.21
C VAL A 711 59.10 38.16 28.72
N LYS A 712 60.24 37.57 28.34
CA LYS A 712 60.52 37.23 26.94
C LYS A 712 60.63 35.73 26.79
N ASN A 713 60.07 35.21 25.71
CA ASN A 713 60.13 33.79 25.35
C ASN A 713 59.58 32.83 26.44
N ILE A 714 58.63 33.26 27.28
CA ILE A 714 58.04 32.38 28.32
C ILE A 714 57.42 31.11 27.74
N GLN A 715 56.88 31.16 26.51
CA GLN A 715 56.36 29.99 25.81
C GLN A 715 57.37 28.84 25.73
N ASN A 716 58.67 29.13 25.77
CA ASN A 716 59.74 28.12 25.73
C ASN A 716 59.90 27.33 27.04
N LEU A 717 59.22 27.73 28.12
CA LEU A 717 59.10 26.91 29.33
C LEU A 717 58.16 25.71 29.12
N LEU A 718 57.16 25.84 28.25
CA LEU A 718 56.19 24.79 27.93
C LEU A 718 56.54 24.06 26.63
N SER A 719 56.86 24.80 25.58
CA SER A 719 57.20 24.27 24.26
C SER A 719 58.37 25.06 23.68
N GLN A 720 59.53 24.41 23.56
CA GLN A 720 60.68 25.06 22.94
C GLN A 720 60.40 25.48 21.49
N SER A 721 60.99 26.61 21.11
CA SER A 721 60.96 27.12 19.73
C SER A 721 62.38 27.44 19.26
N ILE A 722 62.56 27.48 17.94
CA ILE A 722 63.80 27.93 17.30
C ILE A 722 63.56 29.36 16.82
N SER A 723 64.45 30.28 17.12
CA SER A 723 64.45 31.60 16.49
C SER A 723 65.39 31.61 15.29
N VAL A 724 65.02 32.38 14.28
CA VAL A 724 65.85 32.60 13.09
C VAL A 724 66.03 34.08 12.81
N GLN A 725 67.20 34.43 12.28
CA GLN A 725 67.49 35.71 11.66
C GLN A 725 67.79 35.45 10.17
N PRO A 726 67.07 36.08 9.22
CA PRO A 726 67.25 35.87 7.78
C PRO A 726 68.65 36.24 7.28
N GLY A 727 69.15 35.47 6.31
CA GLY A 727 70.36 35.77 5.54
C GLY A 727 70.08 36.54 4.25
N GLN A 728 71.12 36.96 3.54
CA GLN A 728 71.03 37.66 2.24
C GLN A 728 71.83 36.96 1.12
N GLY A 729 72.31 35.75 1.35
CA GLY A 729 73.12 34.99 0.37
C GLY A 729 72.32 34.00 -0.47
N LYS A 730 73.03 33.09 -1.17
CA LYS A 730 72.42 32.06 -2.02
C LYS A 730 71.66 31.02 -1.20
N THR A 731 70.72 30.31 -1.82
CA THR A 731 69.95 29.25 -1.18
C THR A 731 70.88 28.21 -0.54
N LYS A 732 70.64 27.89 0.73
CA LYS A 732 71.41 26.93 1.53
C LYS A 732 70.45 26.05 2.33
N ASN A 733 70.78 24.76 2.43
CA ASN A 733 69.89 23.76 3.03
C ASN A 733 70.43 23.17 4.35
N THR A 734 71.60 23.61 4.80
CA THR A 734 72.23 23.10 6.02
C THR A 734 72.76 24.26 6.86
N PHE A 735 72.39 24.28 8.13
CA PHE A 735 72.73 25.35 9.07
C PHE A 735 73.11 24.78 10.44
N THR A 736 73.83 25.56 11.22
CA THR A 736 74.10 25.24 12.62
C THR A 736 73.03 25.85 13.51
N LEU A 737 72.55 25.09 14.50
CA LEU A 737 71.66 25.59 15.53
C LEU A 737 72.45 26.00 16.77
N HIS A 738 72.41 27.28 17.10
CA HIS A 738 73.19 27.85 18.20
C HIS A 738 72.39 27.90 19.52
N LYS A 739 73.08 27.91 20.66
CA LYS A 739 72.45 28.00 22.00
C LYS A 739 72.03 29.41 22.40
N THR A 740 72.59 30.43 21.75
CA THR A 740 72.38 31.84 22.08
C THR A 740 72.22 32.68 20.83
N LYS A 741 71.52 33.81 20.97
CA LYS A 741 71.44 34.83 19.93
C LYS A 741 72.85 35.32 19.56
N GLN A 742 73.03 35.71 18.30
CA GLN A 742 74.28 36.28 17.82
C GLN A 742 74.63 37.55 18.62
N ALA A 743 75.85 37.63 19.15
CA ALA A 743 76.31 38.77 19.93
C ALA A 743 76.28 40.07 19.11
N THR A 744 75.82 41.16 19.72
CA THR A 744 75.74 42.48 19.11
C THR A 744 77.14 42.97 18.76
N LYS A 745 77.39 43.34 17.51
CA LYS A 745 78.66 43.98 17.10
C LYS A 745 78.77 45.30 17.87
N GLY A 746 79.85 45.50 18.63
CA GLY A 746 80.10 46.72 19.41
C GLY A 746 81.59 46.90 19.70
N VAL A 747 82.00 48.08 20.19
CA VAL A 747 83.40 48.37 20.54
C VAL A 747 83.62 47.98 21.99
N GLN A 748 84.59 47.09 22.23
CA GLN A 748 84.88 46.59 23.57
C GLN A 748 85.94 47.46 24.26
N PHE A 749 85.77 47.68 25.55
CA PHE A 749 86.74 48.33 26.43
C PHE A 749 86.93 47.53 27.70
N THR A 750 88.05 47.73 28.37
CA THR A 750 88.38 47.06 29.61
C THR A 750 88.32 48.06 30.75
N LEU A 751 87.66 47.73 31.85
CA LEU A 751 87.58 48.52 33.05
C LEU A 751 88.31 47.79 34.19
N GLN A 752 89.11 48.52 34.96
CA GLN A 752 89.83 47.98 36.11
C GLN A 752 89.39 48.68 37.40
N SER A 753 89.12 47.91 38.45
CA SER A 753 88.77 48.42 39.78
C SER A 753 89.38 47.57 40.89
N GLU A 754 89.56 48.13 42.09
CA GLU A 754 90.06 47.39 43.26
C GLU A 754 89.09 46.27 43.71
N SER A 755 87.78 46.47 43.53
CA SER A 755 86.76 45.49 43.88
C SER A 755 85.65 45.43 42.83
N ARG A 756 84.86 44.34 42.85
CA ARG A 756 83.78 44.09 41.88
C ARG A 756 82.58 45.02 42.10
N GLY A 757 82.34 45.44 43.35
CA GLY A 757 81.12 46.14 43.72
C GLY A 757 79.85 45.41 43.25
N SER A 758 78.89 46.19 42.75
CA SER A 758 77.61 45.76 42.19
C SER A 758 77.66 45.32 40.71
N ILE A 759 78.85 45.23 40.11
CA ILE A 759 79.00 45.01 38.68
C ILE A 759 78.86 43.52 38.37
N ALA A 760 78.02 43.20 37.41
CA ALA A 760 77.78 41.86 36.90
C ALA A 760 77.71 41.86 35.38
N ILE A 761 77.73 40.66 34.77
CA ILE A 761 77.43 40.51 33.35
C ILE A 761 76.01 41.03 33.10
N GLY A 762 75.86 41.90 32.09
CA GLY A 762 74.62 42.62 31.78
C GLY A 762 74.41 43.92 32.58
N THR A 763 75.33 44.33 33.45
CA THR A 763 75.27 45.66 34.08
C THR A 763 75.37 46.74 32.99
N PRO A 764 74.44 47.71 32.95
CA PRO A 764 74.40 48.71 31.89
C PRO A 764 75.56 49.71 32.01
N VAL A 765 76.10 50.12 30.86
CA VAL A 765 77.00 51.26 30.74
C VAL A 765 76.20 52.47 30.26
N LEU A 766 76.26 53.55 31.03
CA LEU A 766 75.42 54.72 30.90
C LEU A 766 76.25 55.93 30.47
N TYR A 767 75.71 56.71 29.56
CA TYR A 767 76.17 58.06 29.26
C TYR A 767 75.01 59.02 29.46
N ARG A 768 75.11 59.93 30.43
CA ARG A 768 74.01 60.84 30.83
C ARG A 768 72.69 60.08 31.06
N ASP A 769 72.75 59.00 31.84
CA ASP A 769 71.63 58.11 32.19
C ASP A 769 70.99 57.35 31.02
N ILE A 770 71.55 57.43 29.82
CA ILE A 770 71.16 56.62 28.66
C ILE A 770 72.06 55.39 28.61
N GLU A 771 71.46 54.21 28.58
CA GLU A 771 72.17 52.94 28.36
C GLU A 771 72.77 52.94 26.95
N VAL A 772 74.09 52.92 26.85
CA VAL A 772 74.85 52.93 25.60
C VAL A 772 75.67 51.66 25.38
N GLY A 773 75.74 50.80 26.40
CA GLY A 773 76.48 49.55 26.38
C GLY A 773 76.18 48.69 27.59
N GLU A 774 76.91 47.60 27.73
CA GLU A 774 76.76 46.66 28.85
C GLU A 774 78.09 45.98 29.19
N VAL A 775 78.16 45.45 30.40
CA VAL A 775 79.26 44.59 30.85
C VAL A 775 79.07 43.20 30.28
N THR A 776 80.05 42.70 29.55
CA THR A 776 80.02 41.37 28.93
C THR A 776 80.71 40.30 29.76
N HIS A 777 81.78 40.66 30.49
CA HIS A 777 82.56 39.76 31.33
C HIS A 777 83.07 40.51 32.57
N VAL A 778 83.21 39.78 33.69
CA VAL A 778 83.83 40.25 34.94
C VAL A 778 84.68 39.12 35.49
N GLN A 779 85.96 39.39 35.75
CA GLN A 779 86.91 38.41 36.27
C GLN A 779 87.96 39.06 37.16
N LEU A 780 88.69 38.26 37.93
CA LEU A 780 89.93 38.73 38.59
C LEU A 780 90.99 39.02 37.52
N GLY A 781 91.80 40.06 37.75
CA GLY A 781 93.01 40.27 36.97
C GLY A 781 94.00 39.11 37.14
N GLU A 782 94.95 38.98 36.22
CA GLU A 782 95.89 37.85 36.20
C GLU A 782 96.66 37.66 37.52
N PHE A 783 96.90 38.73 38.28
CA PHE A 783 97.57 38.70 39.58
C PHE A 783 96.62 38.77 40.79
N ALA A 784 95.30 38.69 40.57
CA ALA A 784 94.26 38.80 41.61
C ALA A 784 94.29 40.09 42.46
N ASP A 785 95.01 41.13 42.01
CA ASP A 785 95.16 42.44 42.67
C ASP A 785 94.02 43.42 42.34
N ARG A 786 93.27 43.15 41.27
CA ARG A 786 92.18 43.98 40.76
C ARG A 786 91.09 43.15 40.09
N ILE A 787 89.92 43.75 39.88
CA ILE A 787 88.86 43.21 39.05
C ILE A 787 88.96 43.82 37.65
N VAL A 788 88.86 42.95 36.64
CA VAL A 788 88.85 43.32 35.22
C VAL A 788 87.44 43.05 34.68
N SER A 789 86.79 44.11 34.18
CA SER A 789 85.46 44.04 33.59
C SER A 789 85.52 44.45 32.12
N ASN A 790 85.03 43.61 31.21
CA ASN A 790 84.97 43.94 29.79
C ASN A 790 83.59 44.51 29.48
N ILE A 791 83.55 45.74 29.00
CA ILE A 791 82.32 46.39 28.53
C ILE A 791 82.27 46.38 27.01
N VAL A 792 81.06 46.34 26.46
CA VAL A 792 80.81 46.60 25.04
C VAL A 792 79.92 47.83 24.91
N ILE A 793 80.34 48.80 24.10
CA ILE A 793 79.54 49.97 23.73
C ILE A 793 78.98 49.75 22.34
N ARG A 794 77.69 50.04 22.15
CA ARG A 794 77.05 49.87 20.84
C ARG A 794 77.71 50.78 19.80
N PRO A 795 77.86 50.35 18.53
CA PRO A 795 78.63 51.08 17.52
C PRO A 795 78.19 52.53 17.35
N GLU A 796 76.88 52.79 17.45
CA GLU A 796 76.31 54.12 17.33
C GLU A 796 76.68 55.08 18.47
N TYR A 797 77.19 54.59 19.61
CA TYR A 797 77.63 55.38 20.77
C TYR A 797 79.14 55.30 21.03
N ALA A 798 79.88 54.46 20.32
CA ALA A 798 81.31 54.24 20.57
C ALA A 798 82.14 55.54 20.48
N TYR A 799 81.71 56.50 19.65
CA TYR A 799 82.36 57.81 19.48
C TYR A 799 82.31 58.70 20.74
N LEU A 800 81.46 58.38 21.72
CA LEU A 800 81.35 59.10 22.99
C LEU A 800 82.50 58.78 23.94
N VAL A 801 83.12 57.60 23.82
CA VAL A 801 84.24 57.17 24.66
C VAL A 801 85.53 57.74 24.08
N ARG A 802 86.16 58.64 24.84
CA ARG A 802 87.45 59.27 24.52
C ARG A 802 88.55 58.67 25.37
N GLN A 803 89.79 58.84 24.95
CA GLN A 803 90.95 58.33 25.70
C GLN A 803 91.04 58.86 27.14
N ASN A 804 90.44 60.04 27.41
CA ASN A 804 90.36 60.64 28.74
C ASN A 804 88.97 60.50 29.40
N SER A 805 88.09 59.62 28.89
CA SER A 805 86.81 59.36 29.55
C SER A 805 87.02 58.71 30.91
N VAL A 806 86.25 59.18 31.89
CA VAL A 806 86.31 58.69 33.28
C VAL A 806 85.08 57.85 33.55
N PHE A 807 85.27 56.63 34.04
CA PHE A 807 84.20 55.70 34.40
C PHE A 807 84.06 55.62 35.91
N TRP A 808 82.82 55.53 36.40
CA TRP A 808 82.54 55.29 37.81
C TRP A 808 81.36 54.34 38.00
N ASN A 809 81.34 53.66 39.14
CA ASN A 809 80.19 52.89 39.56
C ASN A 809 79.05 53.85 39.96
N ALA A 810 77.93 53.78 39.23
CA ALA A 810 76.73 54.57 39.43
C ALA A 810 75.63 53.79 40.17
N SER A 811 75.99 52.67 40.79
CA SER A 811 75.06 51.81 41.54
C SER A 811 74.92 52.27 43.00
N GLY A 812 73.75 52.02 43.58
CA GLY A 812 73.46 52.33 44.98
C GLY A 812 72.72 53.65 45.18
N VAL A 813 72.46 53.98 46.45
CA VAL A 813 71.82 55.24 46.86
C VAL A 813 72.92 56.17 47.38
N ASP A 814 73.04 57.35 46.79
CA ASP A 814 73.95 58.38 47.25
C ASP A 814 73.27 59.18 48.37
N VAL A 815 73.68 58.94 49.61
CA VAL A 815 73.14 59.60 50.81
C VAL A 815 74.23 60.46 51.42
N SER A 816 74.05 61.79 51.35
CA SER A 816 74.90 62.75 52.04
C SER A 816 74.12 63.37 53.22
N ILE A 817 74.66 63.27 54.43
CA ILE A 817 74.05 63.81 55.65
C ILE A 817 74.83 65.06 56.06
N GLY A 818 74.16 66.23 56.04
CA GLY A 818 74.72 67.51 56.48
C GLY A 818 73.96 68.08 57.68
N LEU A 819 74.48 69.17 58.27
CA LEU A 819 73.89 69.85 59.44
C LEU A 819 72.45 70.37 59.19
N THR A 820 72.04 70.52 57.93
CA THR A 820 70.72 71.02 57.51
C THR A 820 69.75 69.92 57.06
N GLY A 821 70.17 68.65 57.03
CA GLY A 821 69.33 67.50 56.64
C GLY A 821 70.06 66.47 55.77
N ALA A 822 69.35 65.39 55.43
CA ALA A 822 69.84 64.35 54.51
C ALA A 822 69.42 64.66 53.06
N ASN A 823 70.39 64.70 52.15
CA ASN A 823 70.14 64.77 50.71
C ASN A 823 70.31 63.35 50.14
N ILE A 824 69.22 62.79 49.61
CA ILE A 824 69.16 61.44 49.06
C ILE A 824 68.99 61.56 47.54
N LYS A 825 70.03 61.21 46.79
CA LYS A 825 69.96 61.09 45.33
C LYS A 825 69.82 59.62 44.97
N ALA A 826 68.59 59.20 44.66
CA ALA A 826 68.34 57.86 44.14
C ALA A 826 68.59 57.84 42.62
N GLY A 827 69.38 56.86 42.16
CA GLY A 827 69.49 56.56 40.73
C GLY A 827 68.18 55.99 40.16
N THR A 828 68.18 55.62 38.87
CA THR A 828 67.03 54.91 38.29
C THR A 828 66.81 53.56 39.01
N PHE A 829 65.58 53.06 39.07
CA PHE A 829 65.30 51.77 39.70
C PHE A 829 66.11 50.62 39.07
N ASP A 830 66.40 50.70 37.77
CA ASP A 830 67.23 49.71 37.06
C ASP A 830 68.69 49.73 37.55
N SER A 831 69.27 50.92 37.79
CA SER A 831 70.64 51.06 38.33
C SER A 831 70.76 50.67 39.81
N LEU A 832 69.65 50.69 40.55
CA LEU A 832 69.58 50.20 41.93
C LEU A 832 69.61 48.66 42.01
N VAL A 833 69.00 47.97 41.05
CA VAL A 833 68.86 46.50 41.05
C VAL A 833 69.97 45.79 40.28
N ARG A 834 70.35 46.30 39.10
CA ARG A 834 71.36 45.68 38.21
C ARG A 834 72.75 46.31 38.33
N GLY A 835 72.85 47.36 39.14
CA GLY A 835 73.96 48.29 39.11
C GLY A 835 73.98 49.15 37.85
N GLY A 836 75.00 50.00 37.72
CA GLY A 836 75.27 50.79 36.52
C GLY A 836 76.70 51.32 36.53
N ILE A 837 77.29 51.42 35.34
CA ILE A 837 78.59 52.09 35.15
C ILE A 837 78.31 53.35 34.35
N SER A 838 78.56 54.52 34.90
CA SER A 838 78.43 55.77 34.15
C SER A 838 79.80 56.28 33.73
N PHE A 839 79.86 57.01 32.62
CA PHE A 839 81.07 57.72 32.24
C PHE A 839 80.78 59.12 31.70
N SER A 840 81.77 59.98 31.80
CA SER A 840 81.78 61.31 31.21
C SER A 840 83.19 61.65 30.72
N THR A 841 83.28 62.65 29.87
CA THR A 841 84.56 63.12 29.29
C THR A 841 84.84 64.52 29.83
N PRO A 842 86.01 64.78 30.42
CA PRO A 842 86.38 66.09 30.96
C PRO A 842 86.26 67.24 29.95
N GLU A 843 85.91 68.43 30.43
CA GLU A 843 85.94 69.66 29.62
C GLU A 843 87.39 70.12 29.44
N GLN A 844 87.87 70.09 28.19
CA GLN A 844 89.20 70.58 27.81
C GLN A 844 89.06 71.43 26.54
N SER A 845 90.03 72.31 26.29
CA SER A 845 90.06 73.16 25.09
C SER A 845 90.13 72.36 23.78
N GLN A 846 90.65 71.12 23.83
CA GLN A 846 90.72 70.22 22.68
C GLN A 846 90.21 68.82 23.06
N LEU A 847 89.37 68.26 22.19
CA LEU A 847 88.79 66.93 22.38
C LEU A 847 89.82 65.83 22.08
N GLN A 848 90.01 64.89 23.00
CA GLN A 848 90.91 63.76 22.80
C GLN A 848 90.36 62.77 21.74
N PRO A 849 91.21 61.93 21.11
CA PRO A 849 90.78 60.93 20.15
C PRO A 849 89.77 59.93 20.73
N ILE A 850 88.98 59.31 19.84
CA ILE A 850 88.10 58.20 20.20
C ILE A 850 88.96 57.06 20.76
N ALA A 851 88.52 56.45 21.86
CA ALA A 851 89.22 55.31 22.44
C ALA A 851 89.16 54.11 21.49
N LYS A 852 90.29 53.42 21.32
CA LYS A 852 90.36 52.23 20.45
C LYS A 852 89.76 51.02 21.16
N HIS A 853 89.35 50.02 20.38
CA HIS A 853 88.95 48.72 20.92
C HIS A 853 90.02 48.14 21.85
N GLY A 854 89.61 47.61 23.00
CA GLY A 854 90.49 47.05 24.04
C GLY A 854 91.17 48.10 24.93
N HIS A 855 90.91 49.40 24.74
CA HIS A 855 91.45 50.43 25.62
C HIS A 855 91.00 50.21 27.06
N THR A 856 91.94 50.40 27.99
CA THR A 856 91.72 50.12 29.41
C THR A 856 91.51 51.41 30.19
N PHE A 857 90.44 51.47 30.98
CA PHE A 857 90.12 52.58 31.87
C PHE A 857 90.08 52.13 33.32
N TYR A 858 90.31 53.07 34.23
CA TYR A 858 90.04 52.85 35.64
C TYR A 858 88.56 53.10 35.94
N LEU A 859 87.97 52.22 36.74
CA LEU A 859 86.59 52.31 37.18
C LEU A 859 86.54 52.77 38.64
N ASN A 860 86.17 54.03 38.81
CA ASN A 860 86.12 54.68 40.11
C ASN A 860 84.95 54.16 40.94
N ALA A 861 85.14 54.07 42.26
CA ALA A 861 84.10 53.60 43.18
C ALA A 861 82.89 54.57 43.26
N LYS A 862 83.12 55.87 43.08
CA LYS A 862 82.11 56.93 43.05
C LYS A 862 82.54 58.06 42.13
N ALA A 863 81.59 58.90 41.71
CA ALA A 863 81.89 60.12 40.95
C ALA A 863 82.30 61.27 41.85
N GLU A 864 83.24 62.10 41.39
CA GLU A 864 83.46 63.45 41.93
C GLU A 864 82.34 64.40 41.48
N GLU A 865 82.06 65.45 42.27
CA GLU A 865 80.95 66.38 41.99
C GLU A 865 81.07 67.08 40.64
N ASN A 866 82.29 67.42 40.22
CA ASN A 866 82.60 68.08 38.95
C ASN A 866 82.39 67.16 37.73
N TRP A 867 82.59 65.84 37.84
CA TRP A 867 82.47 64.91 36.70
C TRP A 867 81.05 64.85 36.13
N LYS A 868 80.06 65.00 37.01
CA LYS A 868 78.63 65.05 36.65
C LYS A 868 78.23 66.40 36.04
N ALA A 869 79.01 67.45 36.28
CA ALA A 869 78.75 68.80 35.77
C ALA A 869 79.30 69.03 34.35
N TRP A 870 80.21 68.18 33.86
CA TRP A 870 80.82 68.33 32.53
C TRP A 870 79.79 68.24 31.40
N ARG A 871 79.83 69.24 30.51
CA ARG A 871 79.00 69.38 29.31
C ARG A 871 79.81 69.33 28.02
N THR A 872 80.94 68.64 28.02
CA THR A 872 81.83 68.44 26.86
C THR A 872 81.06 68.09 25.59
N ALA A 873 81.20 68.90 24.54
CA ALA A 873 80.56 68.69 23.25
C ALA A 873 81.33 67.62 22.45
N ILE A 874 80.71 66.46 22.23
CA ILE A 874 81.29 65.35 21.47
C ILE A 874 80.46 65.18 20.18
N PRO A 875 80.93 65.67 19.02
CA PRO A 875 80.21 65.52 17.76
C PRO A 875 80.18 64.06 17.31
N LYS A 876 79.05 63.66 16.72
CA LYS A 876 78.91 62.36 16.06
C LYS A 876 79.74 62.37 14.76
N PRO A 877 80.61 61.37 14.53
CA PRO A 877 81.43 61.29 13.34
C PRO A 877 80.61 61.03 12.07
#